data_AF-A0A952TSZ9-F1
#
_entry.id   AF-A0A952TSZ9-F1
#
_cell.length_a   1.000
_cell.length_b   1.000
_cell.length_c   1.000
_cell.angle_alpha   90.00
_cell.angle_beta   90.00
_cell.angle_gamma   90.00
#
_symmetry.space_group_name_H-M   'P 1'
#
loop_
_entity.id
_entity.type
_entity.pdbx_description
1 polymer ?
#
loop_
_entity_poly.entity_id
_entity_poly.type
_entity_poly.pdbx_seq_one_letter_code
_entity_poly.pdbx_strand_id
1 'polypeptide(L)'
;MTAIQKQNDIPLPLALATLIAVLLAYAYFKHLRFYPQELATLLQLMESHAAGFWLSLCALTVNMTVLAVLLRQQVGLRRQGSRLAMLEGRKRKFHFGRGGLLSLVVGIGAYNGALVMVKEVLSPSRAIPFMNDQLSLWFAHGFSANIAVFCGLVAHLVYGMIGGIRFSLSDRHKLEVPETECGELVLGTTPGVISHEVQSEDENWVKIPSRGLNGGVFISGSVGSGKTQGTILRYLSQIVQSPDLAPAILAVDPKRTFLREAEEIIRRAGLGDQIVKISLRGMQSFNPVYMKNPLRNSRFVELAEMVRSAAVNFMGKSSDSPFWDVSSAHLVRNTLIYCAAKYGYFTLLDLYRTIVRASKEDLAADLKDCLEQGTFNEEECFNIGRALEYFENEYSQLEDRVRTGIVATSTAFINQFQEFAASRVFCPKEEHLTILSMENLIRERKILLFDVNQPGLARSMGTFVKLHYEQAVLNLLPELKEIKSPWTTALIIDEYQDVVTCGGGGTIGDESFLAKARESKPAVIVATQSLSSLMNSVGSQRPALELVQNFRTRIACHSSDLETIKLFQELAGKEDVEKQTRSLSETAQSAKLNLLAGGFDSENASINESVSRSPRREDLVTGKEFSRLRTFEAFAQVFDGIETKFLKLYLKPHFLKAINTKHEAVLEILRASPKGGFVEKIKILMKNLRAAAASLLLAGPVHGATIPNVCTVASSPAFSSCLELNIGGCTCGWPPHPCASISYYVPQSFIEVWPEPRTSYFSAIPGAGLQLMKILPRPYGAEGDDDTQSYQARTIAVPLAGLVFRTMPAGGTRMEKMCFDGMSEHFGSHWDTGKADLLQPTFLAWSAAPKACLLAGAATSVSGGGSDFSADSAMCSFPVPKLDIFPPSNHPVCNGWGVFFPRYGTYTGPASMTGALMIASRIKSLSVEVLKTMPASPDEKWQMIYPQSSSCFREGQNVGVLETIKNARETMRLANGKLKGYLFVVWKRTQTCQDFPSALQAKAAALAIPAACGGVQ
;
A
#
# COMPACT_ATOMS: atom_id res chain seq x y z
N MET A 1 8.50 35.53 -4.84
CA MET A 1 9.29 35.00 -3.71
C MET A 1 10.08 36.15 -3.09
N THR A 2 9.49 36.87 -2.13
CA THR A 2 10.26 37.79 -1.28
C THR A 2 10.91 36.97 -0.18
N ALA A 3 12.24 36.94 -0.17
CA ALA A 3 13.02 36.37 0.90
C ALA A 3 12.79 37.22 2.16
N ILE A 4 12.06 36.67 3.12
CA ILE A 4 11.99 37.21 4.47
C ILE A 4 13.41 37.25 5.01
N GLN A 5 13.88 38.46 5.35
CA GLN A 5 15.11 38.69 6.11
C GLN A 5 15.17 37.72 7.30
N LYS A 6 16.17 36.82 7.29
CA LYS A 6 16.60 36.11 8.48
C LYS A 6 17.20 37.14 9.43
N GLN A 7 16.41 37.57 10.43
CA GLN A 7 16.96 38.09 11.67
C GLN A 7 18.00 37.08 12.19
N ASN A 8 19.24 37.55 12.36
CA ASN A 8 20.29 36.82 13.06
C ASN A 8 19.94 36.78 14.55
N ASP A 9 18.97 35.94 14.91
CA ASP A 9 18.71 35.62 16.30
C ASP A 9 19.82 34.67 16.76
N ILE A 10 20.75 35.18 17.58
CA ILE A 10 21.65 34.33 18.34
C ILE A 10 20.76 33.34 19.10
N PRO A 11 20.95 32.01 18.92
CA PRO A 11 20.15 31.04 19.65
C PRO A 11 20.28 31.34 21.15
N LEU A 12 19.15 31.43 21.87
CA LEU A 12 19.14 31.66 23.32
C LEU A 12 20.16 30.78 24.09
N PRO A 13 20.36 29.48 23.74
CA PRO A 13 21.41 28.66 24.35
C PRO A 13 22.84 29.17 24.08
N LEU A 14 23.09 29.69 22.89
CA LEU A 14 24.38 30.28 22.51
C LEU A 14 24.63 31.59 23.26
N ALA A 15 23.61 32.44 23.40
CA ALA A 15 23.71 33.69 24.18
C ALA A 15 24.00 33.43 25.67
N LEU A 16 23.33 32.44 26.27
CA LEU A 16 23.56 32.01 27.65
C LEU A 16 24.93 31.34 27.83
N ALA A 17 25.37 30.51 26.89
CA ALA A 17 26.69 29.91 26.92
C ALA A 17 27.80 30.98 26.81
N THR A 18 27.62 32.00 25.95
CA THR A 18 28.55 33.12 25.87
C THR A 18 28.58 33.95 27.14
N LEU A 19 27.44 34.17 27.80
CA LEU A 19 27.37 34.87 29.08
C LEU A 19 28.12 34.12 30.18
N ILE A 20 27.93 32.79 30.27
CA ILE A 20 28.64 31.94 31.24
C ILE A 20 30.15 31.95 30.97
N ALA A 21 30.57 31.86 29.70
CA ALA A 21 31.98 31.93 29.33
C ALA A 21 32.62 33.29 29.71
N VAL A 22 31.89 34.39 29.51
CA VAL A 22 32.33 35.73 29.93
C VAL A 22 32.42 35.85 31.45
N LEU A 23 31.47 35.29 32.20
CA LEU A 23 31.51 35.27 33.67
C LEU A 23 32.65 34.43 34.22
N LEU A 24 32.93 33.26 33.63
CA LEU A 24 34.06 32.40 33.99
C LEU A 24 35.40 33.07 33.66
N ALA A 25 35.51 33.72 32.50
CA ALA A 25 36.68 34.53 32.14
C ALA A 25 36.87 35.69 33.13
N TYR A 26 35.80 36.39 33.50
CA TYR A 26 35.84 37.47 34.49
C TYR A 26 36.28 36.96 35.88
N ALA A 27 35.75 35.83 36.35
CA ALA A 27 36.16 35.21 37.61
C ALA A 27 37.63 34.75 37.58
N TYR A 28 38.08 34.21 36.44
CA TYR A 28 39.48 33.85 36.23
C TYR A 28 40.40 35.06 36.30
N PHE A 29 40.09 36.13 35.57
CA PHE A 29 40.91 37.34 35.54
C PHE A 29 40.89 38.13 36.86
N LYS A 30 39.76 38.14 37.58
CA LYS A 30 39.60 38.91 38.83
C LYS A 30 40.14 38.20 40.07
N HIS A 31 40.16 36.87 40.08
CA HIS A 31 40.46 36.11 41.30
C HIS A 31 41.45 34.97 41.09
N LEU A 32 41.14 34.00 40.22
CA LEU A 32 41.93 32.75 40.11
C LEU A 32 43.32 32.96 39.48
N ARG A 33 43.55 34.02 38.72
CA ARG A 33 44.87 34.35 38.14
C ARG A 33 45.93 34.69 39.20
N PHE A 34 45.53 35.19 40.36
CA PHE A 34 46.45 35.63 41.43
C PHE A 34 46.73 34.53 42.48
N TYR A 35 46.05 33.38 42.41
CA TYR A 35 46.19 32.25 43.35
C TYR A 35 46.37 30.90 42.60
N PRO A 36 47.55 30.65 42.00
CA PRO A 36 47.78 29.48 41.15
C PRO A 36 47.71 28.13 41.91
N GLN A 37 47.98 28.12 43.21
CA GLN A 37 47.84 26.92 44.04
C GLN A 37 46.38 26.48 44.21
N GLU A 38 45.45 27.43 44.28
CA GLU A 38 44.01 27.15 44.43
C GLU A 38 43.38 26.62 43.12
N LEU A 39 43.86 27.12 41.98
CA LEU A 39 43.44 26.66 40.66
C LEU A 39 43.86 25.20 40.40
N ALA A 40 45.06 24.81 40.85
CA ALA A 40 45.56 23.44 40.73
C ALA A 40 44.73 22.45 41.57
N THR A 41 44.37 22.80 42.81
CA THR A 41 43.48 22.00 43.65
C THR A 41 42.07 21.88 43.07
N LEU A 42 41.55 22.94 42.44
CA LEU A 42 40.24 22.92 41.76
C LEU A 42 40.24 21.98 40.54
N LEU A 43 41.30 22.01 39.73
CA LEU A 43 41.45 21.12 38.58
C LEU A 43 41.61 19.66 39.01
N GLN A 44 42.35 19.40 40.10
CA GLN A 44 42.54 18.05 40.65
C GLN A 44 41.24 17.48 41.26
N LEU A 45 40.41 18.34 41.88
CA LEU A 45 39.07 17.96 42.34
C LEU A 45 38.12 17.69 41.16
N MET A 46 38.21 18.47 40.09
CA MET A 46 37.45 18.25 38.86
C MET A 46 37.85 16.95 38.14
N GLU A 47 39.13 16.59 38.12
CA GLU A 47 39.60 15.33 37.53
C GLU A 47 39.16 14.11 38.34
N SER A 48 39.25 14.17 39.68
CA SER A 48 38.85 13.06 40.57
C SER A 48 37.34 12.79 40.55
N HIS A 49 36.51 13.80 40.26
CA HIS A 49 35.05 13.67 40.18
C HIS A 49 34.48 14.05 38.79
N ALA A 50 35.28 13.86 37.72
CA ALA A 50 34.95 14.27 36.36
C ALA A 50 33.58 13.76 35.88
N ALA A 51 33.23 12.52 36.22
CA ALA A 51 31.95 11.92 35.83
C ALA A 51 30.73 12.69 36.36
N GLY A 52 30.77 13.14 37.62
CA GLY A 52 29.66 13.91 38.22
C GLY A 52 29.52 15.30 37.60
N PHE A 53 30.66 15.94 37.28
CA PHE A 53 30.68 17.25 36.62
C PHE A 53 30.12 17.19 35.19
N TRP A 54 30.58 16.22 34.39
CA TRP A 54 30.07 16.01 33.02
C TRP A 54 28.58 15.65 32.99
N LEU A 55 28.12 14.83 33.94
CA LEU A 55 26.70 14.48 34.07
C LEU A 55 25.84 15.73 34.32
N SER A 56 26.27 16.63 35.19
CA SER A 56 25.55 17.88 35.50
C SER A 56 25.58 18.86 34.32
N LEU A 57 26.69 18.95 33.59
CA LEU A 57 26.78 19.76 32.38
C LEU A 57 25.81 19.25 31.28
N CYS A 58 25.74 17.92 31.10
CA CYS A 58 24.76 17.30 30.20
C CYS A 58 23.32 17.56 30.67
N ALA A 59 23.03 17.41 31.96
CA ALA A 59 21.72 17.72 32.52
C ALA A 59 21.32 19.20 32.28
N LEU A 60 22.26 20.13 32.45
CA LEU A 60 22.04 21.55 32.24
C LEU A 60 21.68 21.87 30.78
N THR A 61 22.41 21.28 29.83
CA THR A 61 22.13 21.50 28.39
C THR A 61 20.75 20.97 27.98
N VAL A 62 20.34 19.80 28.48
CA VAL A 62 19.00 19.25 28.25
C VAL A 62 17.92 20.12 28.91
N ASN A 63 18.11 20.54 30.16
CA ASN A 63 17.15 21.40 30.86
C ASN A 63 16.97 22.75 30.13
N MET A 64 18.06 23.37 29.67
CA MET A 64 18.03 24.64 28.95
C MET A 64 17.40 24.54 27.56
N THR A 65 17.62 23.44 26.84
CA THR A 65 16.97 23.22 25.54
C THR A 65 15.47 22.99 25.68
N VAL A 66 15.04 22.21 26.66
CA VAL A 66 13.61 22.01 26.95
C VAL A 66 12.94 23.31 27.39
N LEU A 67 13.59 24.09 28.27
CA LEU A 67 13.11 25.41 28.68
C LEU A 67 13.00 26.37 27.48
N ALA A 68 13.98 26.37 26.57
CA ALA A 68 13.94 27.16 25.35
C ALA A 68 12.78 26.73 24.42
N VAL A 69 12.46 25.43 24.35
CA VAL A 69 11.32 24.92 23.58
C VAL A 69 9.99 25.34 24.23
N LEU A 70 9.87 25.25 25.55
CA LEU A 70 8.66 25.67 26.28
C LEU A 70 8.44 27.19 26.20
N LEU A 71 9.51 27.99 26.35
CA LEU A 71 9.47 29.44 26.15
C LEU A 71 9.11 29.78 24.70
N ARG A 72 9.66 29.06 23.70
CA ARG A 72 9.26 29.22 22.29
C ARG A 72 7.79 28.88 22.05
N GLN A 73 7.25 27.90 22.77
CA GLN A 73 5.82 27.55 22.70
C GLN A 73 4.92 28.61 23.36
N GLN A 74 5.36 29.23 24.46
CA GLN A 74 4.60 30.29 25.14
C GLN A 74 4.67 31.64 24.41
N VAL A 75 5.78 31.95 23.74
CA VAL A 75 6.00 33.24 23.05
C VAL A 75 5.38 33.28 21.64
N GLY A 76 4.79 32.18 21.14
CA GLY A 76 3.82 32.25 20.03
C GLY A 76 4.36 32.74 18.68
N LEU A 77 5.65 32.59 18.38
CA LEU A 77 6.24 33.02 17.11
C LEU A 77 6.73 31.81 16.29
N ARG A 78 6.10 31.59 15.13
CA ARG A 78 6.47 30.68 14.01
C ARG A 78 5.74 29.33 13.82
N ARG A 79 4.48 29.16 14.25
CA ARG A 79 3.63 28.11 13.61
C ARG A 79 2.34 28.71 13.06
N GLN A 80 2.10 28.50 11.77
CA GLN A 80 0.97 29.04 11.00
C GLN A 80 -0.39 28.68 11.64
N GLY A 81 -0.49 27.52 12.29
CA GLY A 81 -1.70 27.09 13.01
C GLY A 81 -1.91 27.69 14.41
N SER A 82 -0.89 28.24 15.07
CA SER A 82 -1.08 28.82 16.42
C SER A 82 -1.65 30.24 16.39
N ARG A 83 -1.46 30.97 15.27
CA ARG A 83 -2.10 32.28 15.04
C ARG A 83 -3.60 32.12 14.79
N LEU A 84 -4.02 31.12 14.01
CA LEU A 84 -5.43 30.81 13.81
C LEU A 84 -6.11 30.38 15.12
N ALA A 85 -5.49 29.50 15.90
CA ALA A 85 -6.06 29.04 17.18
C ALA A 85 -6.21 30.17 18.22
N MET A 86 -5.34 31.18 18.17
CA MET A 86 -5.43 32.37 19.03
C MET A 86 -6.49 33.37 18.54
N LEU A 87 -6.65 33.51 17.22
CA LEU A 87 -7.71 34.31 16.58
C LEU A 87 -9.10 33.68 16.75
N GLU A 88 -9.18 32.35 16.88
CA GLU A 88 -10.41 31.59 17.18
C GLU A 88 -10.77 31.54 18.69
N GLY A 89 -10.02 32.23 19.56
CA GLY A 89 -10.34 32.32 21.00
C GLY A 89 -10.14 31.02 21.82
N ARG A 90 -9.49 29.99 21.26
CA ARG A 90 -9.28 28.70 21.97
C ARG A 90 -8.11 28.79 22.95
N LYS A 91 -8.39 29.11 24.22
CA LYS A 91 -7.41 28.98 25.32
C LYS A 91 -7.07 27.50 25.57
N ARG A 92 -5.81 27.10 25.34
CA ARG A 92 -5.30 25.78 25.77
C ARG A 92 -5.15 25.75 27.29
N LYS A 93 -6.00 24.97 28.00
CA LYS A 93 -5.77 24.60 29.40
C LYS A 93 -4.70 23.51 29.46
N PHE A 94 -3.63 23.75 30.23
CA PHE A 94 -2.62 22.74 30.52
C PHE A 94 -3.19 21.75 31.54
N HIS A 95 -3.44 20.49 31.14
CA HIS A 95 -3.88 19.44 32.07
C HIS A 95 -2.66 18.77 32.71
N PHE A 96 -2.47 18.96 34.01
CA PHE A 96 -1.44 18.29 34.79
C PHE A 96 -1.92 16.88 35.17
N GLY A 97 -1.62 15.89 34.33
CA GLY A 97 -2.05 14.49 34.52
C GLY A 97 -1.23 13.72 35.56
N ARG A 98 -1.65 12.47 35.87
CA ARG A 98 -0.97 11.54 36.81
C ARG A 98 0.53 11.34 36.53
N GLY A 99 0.95 11.38 35.26
CA GLY A 99 2.37 11.31 34.87
C GLY A 99 3.19 12.54 35.29
N GLY A 100 2.58 13.72 35.39
CA GLY A 100 3.20 14.94 35.91
C GLY A 100 3.48 14.87 37.41
N LEU A 101 2.58 14.25 38.17
CA LEU A 101 2.73 14.06 39.62
C LEU A 101 3.86 13.06 39.94
N LEU A 102 3.92 11.95 39.18
CA LEU A 102 4.98 10.95 39.29
C LEU A 102 6.36 11.51 38.89
N SER A 103 6.45 12.34 37.85
CA SER A 103 7.71 13.02 37.50
C SER A 103 8.18 13.99 38.58
N LEU A 104 7.26 14.63 39.30
CA LEU A 104 7.60 15.53 40.42
C LEU A 104 8.21 14.73 41.59
N VAL A 105 7.64 13.57 41.93
CA VAL A 105 8.16 12.69 42.99
C VAL A 105 9.57 12.19 42.65
N VAL A 106 9.81 11.77 41.41
CA VAL A 106 11.14 11.35 40.94
C VAL A 106 12.14 12.52 41.01
N GLY A 107 11.72 13.73 40.62
CA GLY A 107 12.55 14.93 40.75
C GLY A 107 12.93 15.26 42.20
N ILE A 108 11.97 15.19 43.13
CA ILE A 108 12.23 15.43 44.57
C ILE A 108 13.16 14.36 45.16
N GLY A 109 13.01 13.09 44.78
CA GLY A 109 13.93 12.03 45.19
C GLY A 109 15.35 12.25 44.68
N ALA A 110 15.49 12.62 43.41
CA ALA A 110 16.78 12.93 42.79
C ALA A 110 17.45 14.16 43.42
N TYR A 111 16.69 15.18 43.82
CA TYR A 111 17.20 16.35 44.54
C TYR A 111 17.87 15.97 45.86
N ASN A 112 17.17 15.18 46.69
CA ASN A 112 17.68 14.78 48.00
C ASN A 112 18.90 13.85 47.87
N GLY A 113 18.88 12.91 46.92
CA GLY A 113 20.03 12.03 46.66
C GLY A 113 21.26 12.79 46.17
N ALA A 114 21.09 13.72 45.23
CA ALA A 114 22.18 14.56 44.74
C ALA A 114 22.73 15.49 45.84
N LEU A 115 21.86 16.00 46.73
CA LEU A 115 22.29 16.88 47.83
C LEU A 115 23.16 16.15 48.85
N VAL A 116 22.86 14.88 49.16
CA VAL A 116 23.69 14.06 50.05
C VAL A 116 25.05 13.79 49.40
N MET A 117 25.07 13.37 48.13
CA MET A 117 26.30 13.08 47.38
C MET A 117 27.22 14.32 47.28
N VAL A 118 26.66 15.49 46.95
CA VAL A 118 27.45 16.72 46.81
C VAL A 118 27.93 17.23 48.16
N LYS A 119 27.13 17.07 49.22
CA LYS A 119 27.58 17.39 50.58
C LYS A 119 28.71 16.49 51.04
N GLU A 120 28.70 15.20 50.72
CA GLU A 120 29.82 14.29 51.01
C GLU A 120 31.10 14.72 50.27
N VAL A 121 31.02 15.06 48.98
CA VAL A 121 32.18 15.55 48.20
C VAL A 121 32.71 16.88 48.74
N LEU A 122 31.85 17.76 49.26
CA LEU A 122 32.22 19.04 49.83
C LEU A 122 32.56 18.98 51.35
N SER A 123 32.39 17.82 52.01
CA SER A 123 32.46 17.69 53.48
C SER A 123 33.85 17.65 54.13
N PRO A 124 35.00 17.51 53.44
CA PRO A 124 36.28 17.86 54.03
C PRO A 124 36.65 19.30 53.65
N SER A 125 36.40 20.21 54.60
CA SER A 125 36.76 21.63 54.60
C SER A 125 38.27 21.90 54.62
N ARG A 126 39.01 21.44 53.59
CA ARG A 126 40.41 21.84 53.32
C ARG A 126 40.84 21.89 51.84
N ALA A 127 39.97 21.60 50.86
CA ALA A 127 40.39 21.51 49.45
C ALA A 127 40.24 22.80 48.62
N ILE A 128 39.43 23.79 49.04
CA ILE A 128 39.22 25.05 48.30
C ILE A 128 39.18 26.24 49.29
N PRO A 129 40.29 26.96 49.52
CA PRO A 129 40.38 28.02 50.53
C PRO A 129 39.48 29.25 50.28
N PHE A 130 39.00 29.45 49.04
CA PHE A 130 38.21 30.62 48.65
C PHE A 130 36.69 30.47 48.84
N MET A 131 36.16 29.26 49.04
CA MET A 131 34.71 29.09 49.21
C MET A 131 34.29 29.26 50.67
N ASN A 132 33.58 30.36 50.97
CA ASN A 132 32.90 30.57 52.24
C ASN A 132 31.79 29.49 52.44
N ASP A 133 31.49 29.09 53.68
CA ASP A 133 30.49 28.03 54.00
C ASP A 133 29.12 28.27 53.35
N GLN A 134 28.78 29.53 53.09
CA GLN A 134 27.55 29.90 52.43
C GLN A 134 27.57 29.59 50.92
N LEU A 135 28.70 29.83 50.24
CA LEU A 135 28.88 29.61 48.79
C LEU A 135 28.92 28.12 48.44
N SER A 136 29.52 27.28 49.28
CA SER A 136 29.49 25.82 49.11
C SER A 136 28.07 25.27 49.23
N LEU A 137 27.26 25.83 50.12
CA LEU A 137 25.84 25.51 50.25
C LEU A 137 25.04 25.88 48.99
N TRP A 138 25.24 27.09 48.46
CA TRP A 138 24.60 27.53 47.21
C TRP A 138 24.95 26.62 46.02
N PHE A 139 26.23 26.23 45.93
CA PHE A 139 26.69 25.32 44.88
C PHE A 139 26.04 23.93 44.99
N ALA A 140 25.96 23.38 46.21
CA ALA A 140 25.32 22.10 46.46
C ALA A 140 23.83 22.12 46.09
N HIS A 141 23.09 23.15 46.50
CA HIS A 141 21.67 23.28 46.17
C HIS A 141 21.44 23.51 44.66
N GLY A 142 22.30 24.28 43.99
CA GLY A 142 22.22 24.51 42.54
C GLY A 142 22.49 23.26 41.71
N PHE A 143 23.52 22.49 42.08
CA PHE A 143 23.85 21.23 41.41
C PHE A 143 22.72 20.20 41.57
N SER A 144 22.19 20.05 42.78
CA SER A 144 21.09 19.13 43.05
C SER A 144 19.79 19.52 42.34
N ALA A 145 19.50 20.82 42.23
CA ALA A 145 18.34 21.31 41.48
C ALA A 145 18.42 20.98 39.98
N ASN A 146 19.60 21.12 39.37
CA ASN A 146 19.82 20.81 37.96
C ASN A 146 19.57 19.32 37.65
N ILE A 147 20.09 18.43 38.50
CA ILE A 147 19.87 16.97 38.37
C ILE A 147 18.40 16.62 38.62
N ALA A 148 17.75 17.23 39.61
CA ALA A 148 16.35 16.99 39.93
C ALA A 148 15.41 17.31 38.75
N VAL A 149 15.62 18.46 38.09
CA VAL A 149 14.83 18.87 36.92
C VAL A 149 15.06 17.92 35.75
N PHE A 150 16.31 17.50 35.53
CA PHE A 150 16.65 16.56 34.46
C PHE A 150 15.98 15.19 34.67
N CYS A 151 16.10 14.61 35.86
CA CYS A 151 15.46 13.34 36.20
C CYS A 151 13.92 13.44 36.13
N GLY A 152 13.34 14.56 36.56
CA GLY A 152 11.91 14.83 36.44
C GLY A 152 11.45 14.88 34.98
N LEU A 153 12.18 15.57 34.09
CA LEU A 153 11.86 15.65 32.66
C LEU A 153 11.99 14.30 31.96
N VAL A 154 13.06 13.55 32.24
CA VAL A 154 13.25 12.20 31.71
C VAL A 154 12.12 11.28 32.18
N ALA A 155 11.79 11.30 33.47
CA ALA A 155 10.66 10.55 34.00
C ALA A 155 9.33 10.96 33.35
N HIS A 156 9.10 12.25 33.11
CA HIS A 156 7.90 12.74 32.44
C HIS A 156 7.79 12.19 31.00
N LEU A 157 8.89 12.20 30.26
CA LEU A 157 8.96 11.63 28.91
C LEU A 157 8.74 10.11 28.93
N VAL A 158 9.36 9.41 29.88
CA VAL A 158 9.21 7.95 30.03
C VAL A 158 7.78 7.58 30.43
N TYR A 159 7.17 8.26 31.40
CA TYR A 159 5.78 8.02 31.80
C TYR A 159 4.78 8.42 30.71
N GLY A 160 5.06 9.48 29.95
CA GLY A 160 4.30 9.83 28.74
C GLY A 160 4.37 8.73 27.68
N MET A 161 5.53 8.11 27.49
CA MET A 161 5.72 6.97 26.59
C MET A 161 5.07 5.68 27.10
N ILE A 162 5.17 5.38 28.40
CA ILE A 162 4.52 4.20 29.02
C ILE A 162 3.00 4.34 29.00
N GLY A 163 2.47 5.56 29.14
CA GLY A 163 1.04 5.85 28.93
C GLY A 163 0.58 5.56 27.49
N GLY A 164 1.47 5.65 26.51
CA GLY A 164 1.23 5.25 25.13
C GLY A 164 1.41 3.74 24.85
N ILE A 165 2.04 3.00 25.76
CA ILE A 165 2.36 1.55 25.61
C ILE A 165 1.44 0.67 26.44
N ARG A 166 0.88 1.16 27.55
CA ARG A 166 -0.16 0.43 28.27
C ARG A 166 -1.46 0.46 27.46
N PHE A 167 -1.75 -0.71 26.89
CA PHE A 167 -3.08 -1.16 26.54
C PHE A 167 -4.11 -0.61 27.55
N SER A 168 -4.88 0.38 27.12
CA SER A 168 -6.11 0.80 27.77
C SER A 168 -7.10 0.80 26.61
N LEU A 169 -7.89 -0.26 26.40
CA LEU A 169 -9.13 -0.46 27.15
C LEU A 169 -9.77 0.89 27.51
N SER A 170 -9.87 1.78 26.54
CA SER A 170 -10.71 2.97 26.60
C SER A 170 -11.79 2.74 25.55
N ASP A 171 -13.04 2.88 25.96
CA ASP A 171 -14.24 2.69 25.15
C ASP A 171 -14.34 3.60 23.92
N ARG A 172 -13.32 4.42 23.63
CA ARG A 172 -13.26 5.31 22.45
C ARG A 172 -13.36 4.59 21.10
N HIS A 173 -12.93 3.33 21.03
CA HIS A 173 -12.95 2.51 19.79
C HIS A 173 -14.15 1.55 19.73
N LYS A 174 -15.05 1.61 20.72
CA LYS A 174 -16.29 0.86 20.75
C LYS A 174 -17.46 1.79 20.46
N LEU A 175 -18.43 1.28 19.74
CA LEU A 175 -19.76 1.84 19.58
C LEU A 175 -20.65 1.32 20.70
N GLU A 176 -21.78 1.97 20.91
CA GLU A 176 -22.88 1.37 21.64
C GLU A 176 -23.32 0.10 20.90
N VAL A 177 -23.67 -0.93 21.67
CA VAL A 177 -24.14 -2.19 21.09
C VAL A 177 -25.48 -1.92 20.40
N PRO A 178 -25.70 -2.38 19.16
CA PRO A 178 -26.96 -2.13 18.49
C PRO A 178 -28.07 -2.84 19.24
N GLU A 179 -29.08 -2.10 19.67
CA GLU A 179 -30.36 -2.68 20.08
C GLU A 179 -31.02 -3.27 18.84
N THR A 180 -31.28 -4.58 18.84
CA THR A 180 -31.89 -5.30 17.71
C THR A 180 -33.18 -5.94 18.16
N GLU A 181 -34.28 -5.63 17.46
CA GLU A 181 -35.56 -6.31 17.67
C GLU A 181 -35.63 -7.62 16.87
N CYS A 182 -36.57 -8.50 17.26
CA CYS A 182 -36.78 -9.76 16.56
C CYS A 182 -37.20 -9.51 15.10
N GLY A 183 -36.41 -9.98 14.15
CA GLY A 183 -36.66 -9.78 12.72
C GLY A 183 -35.93 -8.59 12.11
N GLU A 184 -35.08 -7.88 12.86
CA GLU A 184 -34.15 -6.89 12.32
C GLU A 184 -32.80 -7.53 11.93
N LEU A 185 -32.21 -7.04 10.84
CA LEU A 185 -30.89 -7.41 10.38
C LEU A 185 -29.97 -6.19 10.39
N VAL A 186 -28.85 -6.29 11.11
CA VAL A 186 -27.78 -5.27 11.11
C VAL A 186 -26.90 -5.48 9.88
N LEU A 187 -26.89 -4.49 8.98
CA LEU A 187 -26.04 -4.49 7.79
C LEU A 187 -24.60 -4.05 8.09
N GLY A 188 -24.45 -3.14 9.06
CA GLY A 188 -23.17 -2.57 9.44
C GLY A 188 -23.36 -1.21 10.08
N THR A 189 -22.40 -0.32 9.87
CA THR A 189 -22.48 1.07 10.33
C THR A 189 -22.29 2.04 9.17
N THR A 190 -22.61 3.31 9.37
CA THR A 190 -22.47 4.36 8.37
C THR A 190 -21.85 5.61 8.99
N PRO A 191 -20.98 6.34 8.27
CA PRO A 191 -20.48 7.63 8.71
C PRO A 191 -21.50 8.76 8.48
N GLY A 192 -22.75 8.46 8.10
CA GLY A 192 -23.75 9.48 7.77
C GLY A 192 -24.24 9.41 6.32
N VAL A 193 -25.07 10.39 5.96
CA VAL A 193 -25.50 10.60 4.56
C VAL A 193 -24.28 11.05 3.74
N ILE A 194 -24.11 10.49 2.56
CA ILE A 194 -23.04 10.92 1.64
C ILE A 194 -23.42 12.31 1.13
N SER A 195 -22.60 13.32 1.40
CA SER A 195 -22.68 14.65 0.80
C SER A 195 -21.27 15.15 0.47
N HIS A 196 -21.17 16.13 -0.44
CA HIS A 196 -19.89 16.78 -0.76
C HIS A 196 -19.39 17.70 0.38
N GLU A 197 -20.21 17.94 1.41
CA GLU A 197 -19.84 18.72 2.58
C GLU A 197 -19.14 17.85 3.64
N VAL A 198 -17.94 18.25 4.07
CA VAL A 198 -17.17 17.52 5.08
C VAL A 198 -17.82 17.73 6.46
N GLN A 199 -18.74 16.84 6.83
CA GLN A 199 -19.24 16.73 8.21
C GLN A 199 -18.58 15.52 8.90
N SER A 200 -17.96 15.76 10.06
CA SER A 200 -17.47 14.66 10.90
C SER A 200 -18.66 14.12 11.71
N GLU A 201 -19.46 13.26 11.09
CA GLU A 201 -20.56 12.59 11.79
C GLU A 201 -20.07 11.38 12.59
N ASP A 202 -20.81 11.08 13.67
CA ASP A 202 -20.62 9.88 14.48
C ASP A 202 -21.07 8.63 13.71
N GLU A 203 -20.35 7.51 13.89
CA GLU A 203 -20.61 6.24 13.21
C GLU A 203 -21.91 5.59 13.75
N ASN A 204 -22.96 5.54 12.92
CA ASN A 204 -24.30 5.07 13.29
C ASN A 204 -24.61 3.66 12.76
N TRP A 205 -25.46 2.91 13.46
CA TRP A 205 -25.89 1.56 13.02
C TRP A 205 -26.88 1.62 11.86
N VAL A 206 -26.69 0.76 10.87
CA VAL A 206 -27.64 0.56 9.77
C VAL A 206 -28.34 -0.78 9.94
N LYS A 207 -29.65 -0.73 10.14
CA LYS A 207 -30.53 -1.87 10.35
C LYS A 207 -31.62 -1.90 9.28
N ILE A 208 -32.02 -3.10 8.86
CA ILE A 208 -33.21 -3.30 8.03
C ILE A 208 -34.19 -4.24 8.74
N PRO A 209 -35.51 -3.98 8.70
CA PRO A 209 -36.49 -4.92 9.22
C PRO A 209 -36.69 -6.08 8.26
N SER A 210 -37.46 -7.08 8.69
CA SER A 210 -37.80 -8.27 7.89
C SER A 210 -38.36 -7.92 6.51
N ARG A 211 -39.22 -6.89 6.41
CA ARG A 211 -39.72 -6.40 5.12
C ARG A 211 -38.62 -5.92 4.16
N GLY A 212 -37.56 -5.31 4.69
CA GLY A 212 -36.39 -4.91 3.92
C GLY A 212 -35.61 -6.13 3.41
N LEU A 213 -35.41 -7.14 4.27
CA LEU A 213 -34.73 -8.39 3.92
C LEU A 213 -35.52 -9.25 2.92
N ASN A 214 -36.85 -9.27 3.06
CA ASN A 214 -37.78 -9.96 2.14
C ASN A 214 -37.77 -9.34 0.73
N GLY A 215 -37.27 -8.12 0.59
CA GLY A 215 -36.99 -7.48 -0.69
C GLY A 215 -35.71 -7.96 -1.37
N GLY A 216 -34.94 -8.85 -0.74
CA GLY A 216 -33.69 -9.41 -1.26
C GLY A 216 -32.49 -8.46 -1.08
N VAL A 217 -31.34 -9.07 -0.82
CA VAL A 217 -30.04 -8.39 -0.67
C VAL A 217 -29.09 -8.87 -1.76
N PHE A 218 -28.73 -7.97 -2.67
CA PHE A 218 -27.73 -8.19 -3.70
C PHE A 218 -26.39 -7.58 -3.29
N ILE A 219 -25.32 -8.37 -3.29
CA ILE A 219 -23.96 -7.93 -2.95
C ILE A 219 -23.06 -8.07 -4.18
N SER A 220 -22.31 -7.03 -4.51
CA SER A 220 -21.30 -7.03 -5.56
C SER A 220 -19.95 -6.57 -5.00
N GLY A 221 -18.84 -7.14 -5.47
CA GLY A 221 -17.52 -6.70 -5.06
C GLY A 221 -16.40 -7.60 -5.54
N SER A 222 -15.26 -6.99 -5.86
CA SER A 222 -14.06 -7.72 -6.26
C SER A 222 -13.56 -8.67 -5.17
N VAL A 223 -12.77 -9.67 -5.56
CA VAL A 223 -12.12 -10.60 -4.64
C VAL A 223 -11.30 -9.83 -3.60
N GLY A 224 -11.44 -10.17 -2.31
CA GLY A 224 -10.74 -9.51 -1.22
C GLY A 224 -11.36 -8.20 -0.71
N SER A 225 -12.51 -7.78 -1.26
CA SER A 225 -13.24 -6.58 -0.79
C SER A 225 -13.92 -6.75 0.57
N GLY A 226 -14.09 -7.99 1.03
CA GLY A 226 -14.75 -8.32 2.29
C GLY A 226 -16.21 -8.78 2.16
N LYS A 227 -16.70 -9.04 0.94
CA LYS A 227 -18.08 -9.48 0.65
C LYS A 227 -18.57 -10.60 1.60
N THR A 228 -17.98 -11.78 1.53
CA THR A 228 -18.45 -12.96 2.30
C THR A 228 -18.37 -12.76 3.82
N GLN A 229 -17.26 -12.17 4.31
CA GLN A 229 -17.01 -11.98 5.74
C GLN A 229 -17.85 -10.85 6.35
N GLY A 230 -18.03 -9.75 5.63
CA GLY A 230 -18.74 -8.56 6.09
C GLY A 230 -20.25 -8.61 5.86
N THR A 231 -20.73 -9.42 4.92
CA THR A 231 -22.16 -9.56 4.61
C THR A 231 -22.65 -10.99 4.85
N ILE A 232 -22.42 -11.94 3.94
CA ILE A 232 -23.05 -13.27 3.94
C ILE A 232 -22.96 -13.98 5.30
N LEU A 233 -21.75 -14.20 5.82
CA LEU A 233 -21.54 -14.92 7.09
C LEU A 233 -22.12 -14.15 8.28
N ARG A 234 -21.99 -12.82 8.23
CA ARG A 234 -22.51 -11.93 9.27
C ARG A 234 -24.04 -11.94 9.29
N TYR A 235 -24.68 -11.95 8.13
CA TYR A 235 -26.13 -11.96 8.01
C TYR A 235 -26.70 -13.34 8.35
N LEU A 236 -26.06 -14.41 7.87
CA LEU A 236 -26.40 -15.78 8.27
C LEU A 236 -26.37 -15.93 9.79
N SER A 237 -25.32 -15.43 10.46
CA SER A 237 -25.20 -15.53 11.93
C SER A 237 -26.33 -14.84 12.70
N GLN A 238 -26.96 -13.82 12.10
CA GLN A 238 -28.11 -13.13 12.68
C GLN A 238 -29.42 -13.88 12.38
N ILE A 239 -29.56 -14.43 11.17
CA ILE A 239 -30.75 -15.19 10.76
C ILE A 239 -30.93 -16.47 11.59
N VAL A 240 -29.83 -17.17 11.90
CA VAL A 240 -29.88 -18.41 12.69
C VAL A 240 -29.80 -18.21 14.20
N GLN A 241 -29.71 -16.96 14.68
CA GLN A 241 -29.47 -16.66 16.09
C GLN A 241 -30.58 -17.19 17.02
N SER A 242 -31.81 -17.24 16.53
CA SER A 242 -32.99 -17.73 17.27
C SER A 242 -33.46 -19.06 16.69
N PRO A 243 -33.13 -20.22 17.30
CA PRO A 243 -33.40 -21.54 16.73
C PRO A 243 -34.88 -21.80 16.41
N ASP A 244 -35.80 -21.33 17.25
CA ASP A 244 -37.25 -21.51 17.07
C ASP A 244 -37.82 -20.74 15.86
N LEU A 245 -37.09 -19.70 15.42
CA LEU A 245 -37.42 -18.84 14.29
C LEU A 245 -36.49 -19.07 13.10
N ALA A 246 -35.60 -20.06 13.17
CA ALA A 246 -34.68 -20.37 12.10
C ALA A 246 -35.47 -20.83 10.86
N PRO A 247 -35.23 -20.22 9.69
CA PRO A 247 -35.92 -20.59 8.46
C PRO A 247 -35.36 -21.91 7.91
N ALA A 248 -36.06 -22.51 6.95
CA ALA A 248 -35.42 -23.48 6.06
C ALA A 248 -34.37 -22.74 5.23
N ILE A 249 -33.13 -23.25 5.12
CA ILE A 249 -32.04 -22.55 4.44
C ILE A 249 -31.52 -23.38 3.27
N LEU A 250 -31.33 -22.77 2.11
CA LEU A 250 -30.44 -23.28 1.07
C LEU A 250 -29.19 -22.41 1.01
N ALA A 251 -28.03 -23.01 1.27
CA ALA A 251 -26.74 -22.38 1.14
C ALA A 251 -25.92 -23.02 0.00
N VAL A 252 -25.54 -22.22 -1.00
CA VAL A 252 -24.80 -22.66 -2.18
C VAL A 252 -23.45 -21.95 -2.25
N ASP A 253 -22.39 -22.72 -2.46
CA ASP A 253 -21.01 -22.21 -2.55
C ASP A 253 -20.19 -23.04 -3.55
N PRO A 254 -20.20 -22.66 -4.84
CA PRO A 254 -19.46 -23.37 -5.87
C PRO A 254 -17.93 -23.38 -5.67
N LYS A 255 -17.38 -22.52 -4.78
CA LYS A 255 -15.92 -22.34 -4.56
C LYS A 255 -15.41 -22.76 -3.19
N ARG A 256 -16.29 -23.26 -2.31
CA ARG A 256 -15.98 -23.80 -0.97
C ARG A 256 -15.30 -22.82 0.00
N THR A 257 -15.47 -21.52 -0.21
CA THR A 257 -14.90 -20.50 0.68
C THR A 257 -15.81 -20.10 1.84
N PHE A 258 -17.11 -20.37 1.73
CA PHE A 258 -18.18 -19.93 2.62
C PHE A 258 -18.77 -21.07 3.45
N LEU A 259 -19.04 -22.25 2.86
CA LEU A 259 -19.87 -23.28 3.52
C LEU A 259 -19.27 -23.86 4.80
N ARG A 260 -17.94 -23.96 4.91
CA ARG A 260 -17.31 -24.47 6.14
C ARG A 260 -17.61 -23.55 7.33
N GLU A 261 -17.45 -22.25 7.14
CA GLU A 261 -17.71 -21.26 8.18
C GLU A 261 -19.22 -21.11 8.44
N ALA A 262 -20.05 -21.23 7.41
CA ALA A 262 -21.51 -21.28 7.55
C ALA A 262 -21.95 -22.47 8.43
N GLU A 263 -21.40 -23.67 8.16
CA GLU A 263 -21.68 -24.88 8.94
C GLU A 263 -21.29 -24.70 10.42
N GLU A 264 -20.15 -24.06 10.70
CA GLU A 264 -19.74 -23.72 12.07
C GLU A 264 -20.72 -22.75 12.75
N ILE A 265 -21.21 -21.73 12.04
CA ILE A 265 -22.20 -20.76 12.55
C ILE A 265 -23.49 -21.48 12.90
N ILE A 266 -24.01 -22.33 12.00
CA ILE A 266 -25.26 -23.08 12.17
C ILE A 266 -25.15 -24.04 13.36
N ARG A 267 -24.03 -24.76 13.49
CA ARG A 267 -23.80 -25.67 14.63
C ARG A 267 -23.70 -24.92 15.95
N ARG A 268 -23.05 -23.75 15.98
CA ARG A 268 -22.99 -22.90 17.19
C ARG A 268 -24.36 -22.36 17.60
N ALA A 269 -25.26 -22.17 16.64
CA ALA A 269 -26.65 -21.81 16.90
C ALA A 269 -27.51 -23.00 17.40
N GLY A 270 -26.97 -24.21 17.54
CA GLY A 270 -27.72 -25.38 17.99
C GLY A 270 -28.56 -26.08 16.91
N LEU A 271 -28.38 -25.71 15.63
CA LEU A 271 -29.15 -26.24 14.50
C LEU A 271 -28.41 -27.36 13.74
N GLY A 272 -27.42 -27.98 14.37
CA GLY A 272 -26.55 -28.99 13.74
C GLY A 272 -27.32 -30.19 13.16
N ASP A 273 -28.38 -30.63 13.84
CA ASP A 273 -29.20 -31.79 13.44
C ASP A 273 -30.16 -31.47 12.28
N GLN A 274 -30.32 -30.19 11.95
CA GLN A 274 -31.12 -29.74 10.81
C GLN A 274 -30.31 -29.70 9.50
N ILE A 275 -28.98 -29.89 9.58
CA ILE A 275 -28.08 -29.80 8.43
C ILE A 275 -28.22 -31.03 7.52
N VAL A 276 -28.56 -30.78 6.26
CA VAL A 276 -28.53 -31.77 5.17
C VAL A 276 -27.46 -31.32 4.19
N LYS A 277 -26.39 -32.10 4.05
CA LYS A 277 -25.22 -31.72 3.22
C LYS A 277 -25.14 -32.57 1.97
N ILE A 278 -25.40 -31.96 0.81
CA ILE A 278 -25.15 -32.56 -0.51
C ILE A 278 -23.68 -32.36 -0.86
N SER A 279 -22.95 -33.44 -1.10
CA SER A 279 -21.57 -33.37 -1.59
C SER A 279 -21.24 -34.60 -2.42
N LEU A 280 -20.25 -34.50 -3.30
CA LEU A 280 -19.85 -35.62 -4.18
C LEU A 280 -19.42 -36.88 -3.42
N ARG A 281 -18.97 -36.76 -2.16
CA ARG A 281 -18.58 -37.88 -1.29
C ARG A 281 -19.57 -38.11 -0.13
N GLY A 282 -20.67 -37.38 -0.10
CA GLY A 282 -21.67 -37.45 0.95
C GLY A 282 -22.59 -38.65 0.81
N MET A 283 -23.39 -38.89 1.85
CA MET A 283 -24.44 -39.91 1.86
C MET A 283 -25.78 -39.39 1.31
N GLN A 284 -25.93 -38.08 1.16
CA GLN A 284 -27.18 -37.48 0.70
C GLN A 284 -27.29 -37.56 -0.83
N SER A 285 -28.46 -37.96 -1.31
CA SER A 285 -28.81 -38.10 -2.72
C SER A 285 -30.16 -37.42 -3.00
N PHE A 286 -30.33 -36.92 -4.21
CA PHE A 286 -31.51 -36.17 -4.62
C PHE A 286 -31.73 -36.36 -6.12
N ASN A 287 -32.91 -36.81 -6.54
CA ASN A 287 -33.22 -36.96 -7.95
C ASN A 287 -33.95 -35.71 -8.48
N PRO A 288 -33.34 -34.91 -9.36
CA PRO A 288 -33.90 -33.64 -9.83
C PRO A 288 -34.94 -33.81 -10.94
N VAL A 289 -35.08 -35.00 -11.54
CA VAL A 289 -36.08 -35.23 -12.60
C VAL A 289 -37.22 -36.12 -12.14
N TYR A 290 -37.28 -36.43 -10.85
CA TYR A 290 -38.35 -37.23 -10.28
C TYR A 290 -39.12 -36.47 -9.21
N MET A 291 -40.43 -36.59 -9.28
CA MET A 291 -41.36 -36.20 -8.23
C MET A 291 -42.57 -37.13 -8.27
N LYS A 292 -43.29 -37.28 -7.15
CA LYS A 292 -44.48 -38.13 -7.12
C LYS A 292 -45.54 -37.61 -8.10
N ASN A 293 -46.09 -38.53 -8.90
CA ASN A 293 -47.11 -38.27 -9.91
C ASN A 293 -46.74 -37.11 -10.86
N PRO A 294 -45.64 -37.22 -11.62
CA PRO A 294 -45.14 -36.11 -12.44
C PRO A 294 -46.10 -35.75 -13.59
N LEU A 295 -46.97 -36.67 -14.00
CA LEU A 295 -47.98 -36.47 -15.05
C LEU A 295 -49.23 -35.71 -14.60
N ARG A 296 -49.34 -35.37 -13.30
CA ARG A 296 -50.49 -34.67 -12.72
C ARG A 296 -50.15 -33.22 -12.37
N ASN A 297 -51.14 -32.34 -12.42
CA ASN A 297 -51.02 -30.92 -12.10
C ASN A 297 -49.89 -30.24 -12.89
N SER A 298 -49.64 -30.67 -14.14
CA SER A 298 -48.58 -30.13 -15.01
C SER A 298 -47.15 -30.19 -14.44
N ARG A 299 -46.89 -31.06 -13.44
CA ARG A 299 -45.58 -31.18 -12.77
C ARG A 299 -44.42 -31.51 -13.72
N PHE A 300 -44.66 -32.30 -14.76
CA PHE A 300 -43.66 -32.60 -15.79
C PHE A 300 -43.23 -31.35 -16.58
N VAL A 301 -44.10 -30.33 -16.69
CA VAL A 301 -43.77 -29.05 -17.32
C VAL A 301 -42.76 -28.29 -16.45
N GLU A 302 -43.00 -28.24 -15.14
CA GLU A 302 -42.06 -27.63 -14.19
C GLU A 302 -40.68 -28.31 -14.25
N LEU A 303 -40.65 -29.65 -14.28
CA LEU A 303 -39.41 -30.42 -14.46
C LEU A 303 -38.70 -30.08 -15.77
N ALA A 304 -39.44 -30.04 -16.89
CA ALA A 304 -38.89 -29.71 -18.20
C ALA A 304 -38.32 -28.29 -18.23
N GLU A 305 -39.01 -27.32 -17.63
CA GLU A 305 -38.56 -25.94 -17.51
C GLU A 305 -37.32 -25.81 -16.62
N MET A 306 -37.25 -26.56 -15.51
CA MET A 306 -36.05 -26.59 -14.67
C MET A 306 -34.84 -27.19 -15.41
N VAL A 307 -35.02 -28.28 -16.15
CA VAL A 307 -33.96 -28.86 -17.00
C VAL A 307 -33.51 -27.85 -18.05
N ARG A 308 -34.45 -27.15 -18.71
CA ARG A 308 -34.16 -26.11 -19.70
C ARG A 308 -33.40 -24.93 -19.07
N SER A 309 -33.85 -24.39 -17.94
CA SER A 309 -33.19 -23.27 -17.26
C SER A 309 -31.77 -23.63 -16.80
N ALA A 310 -31.59 -24.84 -16.26
CA ALA A 310 -30.27 -25.33 -15.88
C ALA A 310 -29.35 -25.54 -17.09
N ALA A 311 -29.87 -26.05 -18.21
CA ALA A 311 -29.13 -26.21 -19.45
C ALA A 311 -28.68 -24.86 -20.04
N VAL A 312 -29.56 -23.84 -20.07
CA VAL A 312 -29.23 -22.49 -20.55
C VAL A 312 -28.15 -21.84 -19.70
N ASN A 313 -28.24 -21.94 -18.37
CA ASN A 313 -27.17 -21.45 -17.48
C ASN A 313 -25.84 -22.17 -17.79
N PHE A 314 -25.85 -23.49 -17.94
CA PHE A 314 -24.62 -24.26 -18.16
C PHE A 314 -23.96 -23.99 -19.51
N MET A 315 -24.73 -24.01 -20.60
CA MET A 315 -24.21 -23.87 -21.97
C MET A 315 -23.87 -22.42 -22.32
N GLY A 316 -24.50 -21.45 -21.65
CA GLY A 316 -24.51 -20.05 -22.08
C GLY A 316 -25.35 -19.87 -23.35
N LYS A 317 -25.71 -18.63 -23.68
CA LYS A 317 -26.38 -18.34 -24.97
C LYS A 317 -25.36 -18.47 -26.10
N SER A 318 -25.33 -19.65 -26.75
CA SER A 318 -24.39 -19.95 -27.84
C SER A 318 -25.03 -20.02 -29.24
N SER A 319 -26.36 -19.92 -29.36
CA SER A 319 -27.03 -19.90 -30.67
C SER A 319 -27.86 -18.65 -30.90
N ASP A 320 -27.62 -17.97 -32.02
CA ASP A 320 -28.44 -16.85 -32.51
C ASP A 320 -29.88 -17.26 -32.87
N SER A 321 -30.16 -18.57 -32.97
CA SER A 321 -31.47 -19.10 -33.34
C SER A 321 -32.20 -19.73 -32.14
N PRO A 322 -33.37 -19.18 -31.73
CA PRO A 322 -34.24 -19.76 -30.70
C PRO A 322 -34.74 -21.18 -31.00
N PHE A 323 -34.63 -21.64 -32.25
CA PHE A 323 -35.14 -22.93 -32.70
C PHE A 323 -34.55 -24.11 -31.93
N TRP A 324 -33.23 -24.13 -31.69
CA TRP A 324 -32.56 -25.26 -31.05
C TRP A 324 -32.94 -25.39 -29.57
N ASP A 325 -33.03 -24.26 -28.88
CA ASP A 325 -33.43 -24.22 -27.47
C ASP A 325 -34.88 -24.68 -27.28
N VAL A 326 -35.81 -24.19 -28.13
CA VAL A 326 -37.23 -24.58 -28.08
C VAL A 326 -37.41 -26.05 -28.44
N SER A 327 -36.76 -26.52 -29.51
CA SER A 327 -36.89 -27.91 -29.96
C SER A 327 -36.29 -28.90 -28.95
N SER A 328 -35.14 -28.54 -28.35
CA SER A 328 -34.53 -29.29 -27.24
C SER A 328 -35.48 -29.39 -26.05
N ALA A 329 -36.11 -28.28 -25.66
CA ALA A 329 -37.08 -28.26 -24.59
C ALA A 329 -38.31 -29.15 -24.85
N HIS A 330 -38.82 -29.14 -26.09
CA HIS A 330 -39.93 -30.02 -26.48
C HIS A 330 -39.53 -31.49 -26.40
N LEU A 331 -38.34 -31.86 -26.89
CA LEU A 331 -37.84 -33.23 -26.80
C LEU A 331 -37.68 -33.66 -25.33
N VAL A 332 -37.05 -32.83 -24.49
CA VAL A 332 -36.89 -33.11 -23.06
C VAL A 332 -38.25 -33.28 -22.38
N ARG A 333 -39.22 -32.39 -22.64
CA ARG A 333 -40.58 -32.46 -22.07
C ARG A 333 -41.28 -33.77 -22.41
N ASN A 334 -41.32 -34.14 -23.69
CA ASN A 334 -42.01 -35.36 -24.12
C ASN A 334 -41.25 -36.63 -23.68
N THR A 335 -39.93 -36.56 -23.54
CA THR A 335 -39.14 -37.66 -22.98
C THR A 335 -39.36 -37.83 -21.48
N LEU A 336 -39.58 -36.75 -20.72
CA LEU A 336 -39.97 -36.83 -19.31
C LEU A 336 -41.34 -37.52 -19.14
N ILE A 337 -42.31 -37.17 -19.99
CA ILE A 337 -43.63 -37.85 -20.01
C ILE A 337 -43.44 -39.34 -20.30
N TYR A 338 -42.62 -39.68 -21.29
CA TYR A 338 -42.30 -41.06 -21.62
C TYR A 338 -41.70 -41.81 -20.43
N CYS A 339 -40.67 -41.25 -19.79
CA CYS A 339 -40.01 -41.88 -18.65
C CYS A 339 -40.97 -42.07 -17.48
N ALA A 340 -41.84 -41.11 -17.23
CA ALA A 340 -42.86 -41.20 -16.19
C ALA A 340 -43.90 -42.30 -16.48
N ALA A 341 -44.37 -42.41 -17.72
CA ALA A 341 -45.35 -43.41 -18.13
C ALA A 341 -44.77 -44.84 -18.11
N LYS A 342 -43.55 -45.02 -18.65
CA LYS A 342 -42.95 -46.35 -18.84
C LYS A 342 -42.24 -46.89 -17.60
N TYR A 343 -41.54 -46.04 -16.85
CA TYR A 343 -40.68 -46.48 -15.74
C TYR A 343 -41.26 -46.16 -14.35
N GLY A 344 -42.15 -45.18 -14.25
CA GLY A 344 -42.63 -44.65 -12.98
C GLY A 344 -41.54 -43.84 -12.24
N TYR A 345 -40.50 -44.51 -11.74
CA TYR A 345 -39.28 -43.89 -11.22
C TYR A 345 -38.19 -43.86 -12.29
N PHE A 346 -37.56 -42.71 -12.51
CA PHE A 346 -36.50 -42.55 -13.49
C PHE A 346 -35.51 -41.48 -13.06
N THR A 347 -34.29 -41.54 -13.58
CA THR A 347 -33.20 -40.61 -13.27
C THR A 347 -32.78 -39.78 -14.49
N LEU A 348 -31.88 -38.82 -14.30
CA LEU A 348 -31.26 -38.09 -15.42
C LEU A 348 -30.54 -39.02 -16.40
N LEU A 349 -30.00 -40.16 -15.92
CA LEU A 349 -29.35 -41.14 -16.78
C LEU A 349 -30.37 -41.90 -17.66
N ASP A 350 -31.55 -42.19 -17.13
CA ASP A 350 -32.63 -42.82 -17.88
C ASP A 350 -33.23 -41.85 -18.90
N LEU A 351 -33.37 -40.58 -18.52
CA LEU A 351 -33.74 -39.49 -19.42
C LEU A 351 -32.73 -39.37 -20.57
N TYR A 352 -31.42 -39.35 -20.27
CA TYR A 352 -30.37 -39.33 -21.29
C TYR A 352 -30.49 -40.51 -22.27
N ARG A 353 -30.60 -41.74 -21.76
CA ARG A 353 -30.72 -42.94 -22.59
C ARG A 353 -31.94 -42.88 -23.49
N THR A 354 -33.05 -42.37 -22.97
CA THR A 354 -34.31 -42.26 -23.72
C THR A 354 -34.21 -41.20 -24.82
N ILE A 355 -33.56 -40.05 -24.56
CA ILE A 355 -33.29 -39.02 -25.58
C ILE A 355 -32.41 -39.60 -26.71
N VAL A 356 -31.36 -40.35 -26.36
CA VAL A 356 -30.48 -40.97 -27.37
C VAL A 356 -31.22 -42.04 -28.17
N ARG A 357 -32.12 -42.79 -27.54
CA ARG A 357 -32.97 -43.79 -28.21
C ARG A 357 -33.95 -43.14 -29.18
N ALA A 358 -34.57 -42.02 -28.79
CA ALA A 358 -35.46 -41.23 -29.66
C ALA A 358 -34.76 -40.75 -30.95
N SER A 359 -33.42 -40.63 -30.94
CA SER A 359 -32.67 -40.30 -32.15
C SER A 359 -32.74 -41.38 -33.24
N LYS A 360 -32.97 -42.64 -32.86
CA LYS A 360 -32.88 -43.81 -33.75
C LYS A 360 -34.21 -44.52 -33.94
N GLU A 361 -35.08 -44.46 -32.94
CA GLU A 361 -36.34 -45.19 -32.88
C GLU A 361 -37.48 -44.22 -32.61
N ASP A 362 -38.66 -44.52 -33.14
CA ASP A 362 -39.89 -43.84 -32.75
C ASP A 362 -40.41 -44.44 -31.43
N LEU A 363 -40.63 -43.58 -30.44
CA LEU A 363 -41.07 -43.95 -29.10
C LEU A 363 -42.61 -44.03 -28.98
N ALA A 364 -43.37 -43.71 -30.02
CA ALA A 364 -44.84 -43.70 -29.99
C ALA A 364 -45.45 -45.07 -29.68
N ALA A 365 -44.89 -46.15 -30.22
CA ALA A 365 -45.38 -47.51 -30.00
C ALA A 365 -45.33 -47.91 -28.51
N ASP A 366 -44.22 -47.60 -27.84
CA ASP A 366 -44.05 -47.84 -26.40
C ASP A 366 -45.10 -47.09 -25.56
N LEU A 367 -45.43 -45.86 -25.93
CA LEU A 367 -46.45 -45.05 -25.23
C LEU A 367 -47.86 -45.60 -25.44
N LYS A 368 -48.14 -46.12 -26.65
CA LYS A 368 -49.40 -46.78 -26.95
C LYS A 368 -49.60 -48.02 -26.09
N ASP A 369 -48.57 -48.86 -25.98
CA ASP A 369 -48.57 -50.03 -25.10
C ASP A 369 -48.79 -49.63 -23.64
N CYS A 370 -48.17 -48.53 -23.19
CA CYS A 370 -48.40 -47.99 -21.84
C CYS A 370 -49.87 -47.60 -21.63
N LEU A 371 -50.51 -46.91 -22.59
CA LEU A 371 -51.92 -46.53 -22.49
C LEU A 371 -52.87 -47.73 -22.46
N GLU A 372 -52.53 -48.82 -23.17
CA GLU A 372 -53.33 -50.05 -23.21
C GLU A 372 -53.19 -50.89 -21.91
N GLN A 373 -52.00 -50.90 -21.31
CA GLN A 373 -51.67 -51.75 -20.15
C GLN A 373 -51.77 -51.02 -18.80
N GLY A 374 -51.65 -49.69 -18.78
CA GLY A 374 -51.51 -48.90 -17.57
C GLY A 374 -52.82 -48.44 -16.95
N THR A 375 -52.84 -48.30 -15.62
CA THR A 375 -53.94 -47.67 -14.88
C THR A 375 -53.67 -46.18 -14.72
N PHE A 376 -53.99 -45.39 -15.73
CA PHE A 376 -53.85 -43.93 -15.75
C PHE A 376 -55.19 -43.23 -15.58
N ASN A 377 -55.19 -42.04 -14.97
CA ASN A 377 -56.38 -41.19 -14.93
C ASN A 377 -56.56 -40.40 -16.25
N GLU A 378 -57.66 -39.65 -16.38
CA GLU A 378 -57.96 -38.88 -17.59
C GLU A 378 -56.87 -37.85 -17.96
N GLU A 379 -56.33 -37.13 -16.98
CA GLU A 379 -55.25 -36.15 -17.18
C GLU A 379 -53.96 -36.83 -17.67
N GLU A 380 -53.60 -37.95 -17.03
CA GLU A 380 -52.42 -38.74 -17.36
C GLU A 380 -52.54 -39.33 -18.77
N CYS A 381 -53.68 -39.92 -19.11
CA CYS A 381 -53.97 -40.41 -20.47
C CYS A 381 -53.86 -39.30 -21.50
N PHE A 382 -54.41 -38.11 -21.22
CA PHE A 382 -54.32 -36.96 -22.13
C PHE A 382 -52.87 -36.53 -22.35
N ASN A 383 -52.08 -36.37 -21.27
CA ASN A 383 -50.69 -35.94 -21.35
C ASN A 383 -49.81 -36.96 -22.07
N ILE A 384 -50.01 -38.26 -21.82
CA ILE A 384 -49.32 -39.35 -22.53
C ILE A 384 -49.71 -39.35 -24.02
N GLY A 385 -50.99 -39.17 -24.33
CA GLY A 385 -51.49 -39.07 -25.70
C GLY A 385 -50.86 -37.91 -26.49
N ARG A 386 -50.67 -36.75 -25.86
CA ARG A 386 -49.96 -35.61 -26.50
C ARG A 386 -48.49 -35.93 -26.78
N ALA A 387 -47.80 -36.66 -25.89
CA ALA A 387 -46.43 -37.08 -26.12
C ALA A 387 -46.33 -38.13 -27.24
N LEU A 388 -47.31 -39.04 -27.33
CA LEU A 388 -47.44 -40.02 -28.42
C LEU A 388 -47.57 -39.29 -29.77
N GLU A 389 -48.50 -38.35 -29.89
CA GLU A 389 -48.69 -37.58 -31.12
C GLU A 389 -47.42 -36.81 -31.52
N TYR A 390 -46.68 -36.26 -30.55
CA TYR A 390 -45.41 -35.59 -30.80
C TYR A 390 -44.36 -36.52 -31.42
N PHE A 391 -44.15 -37.71 -30.86
CA PHE A 391 -43.16 -38.65 -31.39
C PHE A 391 -43.58 -39.20 -32.75
N GLU A 392 -44.87 -39.54 -32.91
CA GLU A 392 -45.42 -40.13 -34.13
C GLU A 392 -45.50 -39.14 -35.30
N ASN A 393 -45.90 -37.90 -35.06
CA ASN A 393 -46.27 -36.95 -36.13
C ASN A 393 -45.34 -35.73 -36.24
N GLU A 394 -44.72 -35.27 -35.15
CA GLU A 394 -43.87 -34.07 -35.18
C GLU A 394 -42.39 -34.42 -35.29
N TYR A 395 -41.89 -35.25 -34.38
CA TYR A 395 -40.46 -35.52 -34.24
C TYR A 395 -39.93 -36.53 -35.29
N SER A 396 -40.74 -37.53 -35.64
CA SER A 396 -40.42 -38.53 -36.67
C SER A 396 -40.27 -37.92 -38.08
N GLN A 397 -40.99 -36.82 -38.36
CA GLN A 397 -41.00 -36.14 -39.66
C GLN A 397 -39.80 -35.22 -39.86
N LEU A 398 -39.04 -34.92 -38.80
CA LEU A 398 -37.82 -34.12 -38.90
C LEU A 398 -36.71 -34.90 -39.60
N GLU A 399 -35.95 -34.21 -40.46
CA GLU A 399 -34.75 -34.74 -41.11
C GLU A 399 -33.72 -35.23 -40.06
N ASP A 400 -33.03 -36.34 -40.36
CA ASP A 400 -32.06 -36.97 -39.45
C ASP A 400 -31.01 -36.00 -38.90
N ARG A 401 -30.54 -35.06 -39.73
CA ARG A 401 -29.59 -34.04 -39.33
C ARG A 401 -30.16 -33.08 -38.29
N VAL A 402 -31.42 -32.67 -38.46
CA VAL A 402 -32.14 -31.80 -37.51
C VAL A 402 -32.36 -32.56 -36.20
N ARG A 403 -32.81 -33.81 -36.28
CA ARG A 403 -33.01 -34.68 -35.12
C ARG A 403 -31.72 -34.86 -34.30
N THR A 404 -30.61 -35.17 -34.99
CA THR A 404 -29.28 -35.32 -34.37
C THR A 404 -28.83 -34.02 -33.70
N GLY A 405 -29.11 -32.87 -34.32
CA GLY A 405 -28.84 -31.56 -33.72
C GLY A 405 -29.64 -31.31 -32.44
N ILE A 406 -30.95 -31.61 -32.45
CA ILE A 406 -31.82 -31.47 -31.26
C ILE A 406 -31.33 -32.39 -30.13
N VAL A 407 -30.97 -33.64 -30.45
CA VAL A 407 -30.44 -34.62 -29.49
C VAL A 407 -29.11 -34.14 -28.89
N ALA A 408 -28.20 -33.62 -29.71
CA ALA A 408 -26.93 -33.06 -29.24
C ALA A 408 -27.16 -31.91 -28.25
N THR A 409 -28.07 -30.97 -28.56
CA THR A 409 -28.42 -29.86 -27.66
C THR A 409 -29.09 -30.37 -26.37
N SER A 410 -30.03 -31.31 -26.48
CA SER A 410 -30.78 -31.86 -25.33
C SER A 410 -29.89 -32.63 -24.36
N THR A 411 -28.87 -33.32 -24.88
CA THR A 411 -27.98 -34.17 -24.07
C THR A 411 -26.75 -33.44 -23.53
N ALA A 412 -26.36 -32.31 -24.12
CA ALA A 412 -25.14 -31.58 -23.74
C ALA A 412 -25.04 -31.28 -22.24
N PHE A 413 -26.15 -30.84 -21.63
CA PHE A 413 -26.22 -30.58 -20.20
C PHE A 413 -26.29 -31.87 -19.37
N ILE A 414 -27.14 -32.82 -19.77
CA ILE A 414 -27.39 -34.08 -19.03
C ILE A 414 -26.13 -34.97 -18.96
N ASN A 415 -25.24 -34.88 -19.95
CA ASN A 415 -23.97 -35.63 -20.01
C ASN A 415 -23.12 -35.50 -18.73
N GLN A 416 -23.22 -34.39 -18.00
CA GLN A 416 -22.47 -34.17 -16.77
C GLN A 416 -22.83 -35.17 -15.66
N PHE A 417 -24.05 -35.70 -15.68
CA PHE A 417 -24.56 -36.61 -14.65
C PHE A 417 -24.20 -38.07 -14.92
N GLN A 418 -23.45 -38.36 -15.99
CA GLN A 418 -22.88 -39.68 -16.25
C GLN A 418 -21.60 -39.94 -15.45
N GLU A 419 -20.93 -38.89 -14.97
CA GLU A 419 -19.77 -39.05 -14.08
C GLU A 419 -20.20 -39.76 -12.79
N PHE A 420 -19.37 -40.69 -12.30
CA PHE A 420 -19.73 -41.60 -11.22
C PHE A 420 -20.18 -40.87 -9.93
N ALA A 421 -19.46 -39.84 -9.50
CA ALA A 421 -19.80 -39.12 -8.28
C ALA A 421 -21.07 -38.27 -8.44
N ALA A 422 -21.26 -37.60 -9.59
CA ALA A 422 -22.49 -36.88 -9.90
C ALA A 422 -23.70 -37.83 -10.00
N SER A 423 -23.53 -38.95 -10.71
CA SER A 423 -24.55 -39.99 -10.88
C SER A 423 -24.98 -40.59 -9.55
N ARG A 424 -24.03 -40.88 -8.64
CA ARG A 424 -24.37 -41.39 -7.30
C ARG A 424 -25.25 -40.44 -6.50
N VAL A 425 -25.05 -39.13 -6.64
CA VAL A 425 -25.80 -38.11 -5.87
C VAL A 425 -27.12 -37.76 -6.55
N PHE A 426 -27.15 -37.58 -7.88
CA PHE A 426 -28.32 -37.07 -8.62
C PHE A 426 -29.08 -38.10 -9.46
N CYS A 427 -28.52 -39.30 -9.64
CA CYS A 427 -29.17 -40.44 -10.28
C CYS A 427 -29.20 -41.67 -9.33
N PRO A 428 -29.61 -41.53 -8.05
CA PRO A 428 -29.70 -42.69 -7.17
C PRO A 428 -30.79 -43.64 -7.65
N LYS A 429 -30.66 -44.93 -7.32
CA LYS A 429 -31.80 -45.84 -7.34
C LYS A 429 -32.82 -45.39 -6.28
N GLU A 430 -34.09 -45.73 -6.48
CA GLU A 430 -35.17 -45.33 -5.57
C GLU A 430 -34.91 -45.72 -4.10
N GLU A 431 -34.35 -46.92 -3.88
CA GLU A 431 -33.93 -47.44 -2.57
C GLU A 431 -32.86 -46.60 -1.85
N HIS A 432 -32.09 -45.81 -2.59
CA HIS A 432 -30.99 -44.99 -2.07
C HIS A 432 -31.30 -43.50 -2.10
N LEU A 433 -32.54 -43.10 -2.43
CA LEU A 433 -32.95 -41.70 -2.46
C LEU A 433 -33.15 -41.17 -1.03
N THR A 434 -32.32 -40.22 -0.59
CA THR A 434 -32.41 -39.68 0.77
C THR A 434 -33.28 -38.42 0.83
N ILE A 435 -33.18 -37.54 -0.17
CA ILE A 435 -34.02 -36.34 -0.27
C ILE A 435 -35.20 -36.65 -1.19
N LEU A 436 -36.34 -36.97 -0.58
CA LEU A 436 -37.57 -37.32 -1.31
C LEU A 436 -38.25 -36.13 -1.99
N SER A 437 -38.25 -34.96 -1.32
CA SER A 437 -38.84 -33.73 -1.84
C SER A 437 -38.25 -32.51 -1.13
N MET A 438 -37.97 -31.45 -1.89
CA MET A 438 -37.57 -30.15 -1.33
C MET A 438 -38.67 -29.52 -0.48
N GLU A 439 -39.94 -29.80 -0.78
CA GLU A 439 -41.08 -29.31 0.02
C GLU A 439 -41.03 -29.86 1.45
N ASN A 440 -40.66 -31.14 1.63
CA ASN A 440 -40.54 -31.75 2.95
C ASN A 440 -39.38 -31.15 3.73
N LEU A 441 -38.24 -30.89 3.08
CA LEU A 441 -37.10 -30.21 3.71
C LEU A 441 -37.50 -28.82 4.20
N ILE A 442 -38.32 -28.08 3.44
CA ILE A 442 -38.81 -26.76 3.84
C ILE A 442 -39.79 -26.86 5.03
N ARG A 443 -40.75 -27.80 4.99
CA ARG A 443 -41.69 -28.01 6.12
C ARG A 443 -40.98 -28.40 7.41
N GLU A 444 -39.95 -29.23 7.31
CA GLU A 444 -39.10 -29.65 8.43
C GLU A 444 -38.05 -28.60 8.84
N ARG A 445 -38.01 -27.45 8.16
CA ARG A 445 -37.04 -26.36 8.37
C ARG A 445 -35.58 -26.79 8.29
N LYS A 446 -35.27 -27.74 7.40
CA LYS A 446 -33.90 -28.23 7.21
C LYS A 446 -33.00 -27.17 6.57
N ILE A 447 -31.71 -27.30 6.84
CA ILE A 447 -30.65 -26.43 6.30
C ILE A 447 -29.83 -27.23 5.30
N LEU A 448 -30.09 -26.98 4.01
CA LEU A 448 -29.45 -27.64 2.89
C LEU A 448 -28.15 -26.92 2.52
N LEU A 449 -27.02 -27.62 2.67
CA LEU A 449 -25.69 -27.13 2.28
C LEU A 449 -25.23 -27.86 1.01
N PHE A 450 -24.99 -27.13 -0.08
CA PHE A 450 -24.52 -27.70 -1.35
C PHE A 450 -22.99 -27.54 -1.51
N ASP A 451 -22.23 -28.57 -1.12
CA ASP A 451 -20.75 -28.60 -1.06
C ASP A 451 -20.17 -29.47 -2.20
N VAL A 452 -20.12 -28.92 -3.41
CA VAL A 452 -19.53 -29.56 -4.62
C VAL A 452 -18.36 -28.73 -5.13
N ASN A 453 -17.19 -29.37 -5.28
CA ASN A 453 -15.92 -28.68 -5.53
C ASN A 453 -15.52 -28.58 -7.00
N GLN A 454 -16.12 -29.40 -7.88
CA GLN A 454 -15.73 -29.46 -9.28
C GLN A 454 -16.52 -28.40 -10.05
N PRO A 455 -15.91 -27.35 -10.62
CA PRO A 455 -16.63 -26.17 -11.12
C PRO A 455 -17.74 -26.48 -12.14
N GLY A 456 -17.47 -27.39 -13.10
CA GLY A 456 -18.47 -27.79 -14.09
C GLY A 456 -19.71 -28.43 -13.45
N LEU A 457 -19.49 -29.36 -12.52
CA LEU A 457 -20.56 -30.05 -11.78
C LEU A 457 -21.23 -29.15 -10.75
N ALA A 458 -20.48 -28.30 -10.06
CA ALA A 458 -20.99 -27.38 -9.05
C ALA A 458 -22.00 -26.40 -9.67
N ARG A 459 -21.71 -25.91 -10.88
CA ARG A 459 -22.60 -25.05 -11.65
C ARG A 459 -23.90 -25.76 -12.02
N SER A 460 -23.81 -26.91 -12.68
CA SER A 460 -24.98 -27.65 -13.18
C SER A 460 -25.87 -28.20 -12.06
N MET A 461 -25.25 -28.89 -11.10
CA MET A 461 -25.96 -29.48 -9.96
C MET A 461 -26.49 -28.40 -9.00
N GLY A 462 -25.72 -27.33 -8.78
CA GLY A 462 -26.12 -26.23 -7.89
C GLY A 462 -27.33 -25.48 -8.43
N THR A 463 -27.39 -25.24 -9.75
CA THR A 463 -28.56 -24.64 -10.40
C THR A 463 -29.80 -25.50 -10.25
N PHE A 464 -29.70 -26.83 -10.39
CA PHE A 464 -30.84 -27.71 -10.14
C PHE A 464 -31.34 -27.63 -8.70
N VAL A 465 -30.44 -27.80 -7.72
CA VAL A 465 -30.83 -27.75 -6.30
C VAL A 465 -31.51 -26.43 -5.96
N LYS A 466 -30.98 -25.32 -6.50
CA LYS A 466 -31.57 -23.99 -6.35
C LYS A 466 -32.96 -23.89 -6.97
N LEU A 467 -33.12 -24.28 -8.24
CA LEU A 467 -34.42 -24.23 -8.93
C LEU A 467 -35.48 -25.08 -8.21
N HIS A 468 -35.14 -26.29 -7.75
CA HIS A 468 -36.06 -27.13 -6.99
C HIS A 468 -36.42 -26.53 -5.63
N TYR A 469 -35.47 -25.88 -4.96
CA TYR A 469 -35.74 -25.19 -3.70
C TYR A 469 -36.67 -24.00 -3.94
N GLU A 470 -36.39 -23.15 -4.92
CA GLU A 470 -37.21 -21.99 -5.30
C GLU A 470 -38.64 -22.43 -5.68
N GLN A 471 -38.78 -23.45 -6.53
CA GLN A 471 -40.07 -24.00 -6.92
C GLN A 471 -40.84 -24.57 -5.72
N ALA A 472 -40.16 -25.30 -4.83
CA ALA A 472 -40.79 -25.82 -3.62
C ALA A 472 -41.28 -24.69 -2.69
N VAL A 473 -40.55 -23.56 -2.58
CA VAL A 473 -41.03 -22.38 -1.85
C VAL A 473 -42.28 -21.78 -2.51
N LEU A 474 -42.32 -21.71 -3.85
CA LEU A 474 -43.49 -21.22 -4.58
C LEU A 474 -44.71 -22.13 -4.39
N ASN A 475 -44.53 -23.45 -4.44
CA ASN A 475 -45.60 -24.42 -4.20
C ASN A 475 -46.16 -24.32 -2.77
N LEU A 476 -45.31 -23.99 -1.80
CA LEU A 476 -45.68 -23.84 -0.40
C LEU A 476 -46.14 -22.43 -0.02
N LEU A 477 -46.29 -21.50 -0.98
CA LEU A 477 -46.71 -20.12 -0.69
C LEU A 477 -47.95 -20.01 0.23
N PRO A 478 -49.04 -20.77 0.01
CA PRO A 478 -50.22 -20.71 0.88
C PRO A 478 -49.93 -21.13 2.32
N GLU A 479 -49.05 -22.13 2.52
CA GLU A 479 -48.66 -22.62 3.85
C GLU A 479 -47.72 -21.62 4.55
N LEU A 480 -46.71 -21.10 3.82
CA LEU A 480 -45.65 -20.27 4.39
C LEU A 480 -46.14 -18.86 4.77
N LYS A 481 -47.09 -18.30 4.02
CA LYS A 481 -47.64 -16.95 4.28
C LYS A 481 -48.27 -16.82 5.67
N GLU A 482 -48.92 -17.88 6.13
CA GLU A 482 -49.60 -17.96 7.43
C GLU A 482 -48.64 -18.08 8.62
N ILE A 483 -47.37 -18.47 8.38
CA ILE A 483 -46.38 -18.62 9.45
C ILE A 483 -46.02 -17.24 10.03
N LYS A 484 -46.21 -17.11 11.35
CA LYS A 484 -45.81 -15.94 12.14
C LYS A 484 -44.30 -15.97 12.45
N SER A 485 -43.49 -15.83 11.42
CA SER A 485 -42.03 -15.68 11.51
C SER A 485 -41.58 -14.45 10.71
N PRO A 486 -40.50 -13.75 11.10
CA PRO A 486 -39.94 -12.67 10.29
C PRO A 486 -39.46 -13.16 8.92
N TRP A 487 -38.93 -14.38 8.86
CA TRP A 487 -38.52 -15.08 7.65
C TRP A 487 -38.89 -16.57 7.76
N THR A 488 -39.42 -17.16 6.68
CA THR A 488 -39.78 -18.60 6.67
C THR A 488 -38.73 -19.45 5.97
N THR A 489 -38.08 -18.88 4.96
CA THR A 489 -37.08 -19.51 4.11
C THR A 489 -35.90 -18.56 3.92
N ALA A 490 -34.72 -19.09 3.64
CA ALA A 490 -33.56 -18.28 3.28
C ALA A 490 -32.77 -18.93 2.13
N LEU A 491 -32.44 -18.11 1.13
CA LEU A 491 -31.61 -18.50 0.01
C LEU A 491 -30.31 -17.71 0.08
N ILE A 492 -29.20 -18.38 0.36
CA ILE A 492 -27.90 -17.77 0.57
C ILE A 492 -26.92 -18.33 -0.45
N ILE A 493 -26.44 -17.48 -1.36
CA ILE A 493 -25.57 -17.91 -2.45
C ILE A 493 -24.33 -17.00 -2.51
N ASP A 494 -23.15 -17.58 -2.28
CA ASP A 494 -21.89 -16.93 -2.67
C ASP A 494 -21.58 -17.30 -4.13
N GLU A 495 -20.98 -16.37 -4.87
CA GLU A 495 -20.71 -16.53 -6.32
C GLU A 495 -21.97 -16.85 -7.16
N TYR A 496 -23.04 -16.06 -6.92
CA TYR A 496 -24.35 -16.20 -7.55
C TYR A 496 -24.35 -16.26 -9.07
N GLN A 497 -23.37 -15.62 -9.73
CA GLN A 497 -23.24 -15.69 -11.19
C GLN A 497 -23.08 -17.12 -11.72
N ASP A 498 -22.58 -18.06 -10.90
CA ASP A 498 -22.41 -19.44 -11.34
C ASP A 498 -23.78 -20.14 -11.48
N VAL A 499 -24.74 -19.84 -10.59
CA VAL A 499 -26.04 -20.54 -10.52
C VAL A 499 -27.25 -19.69 -10.92
N VAL A 500 -27.05 -18.45 -11.38
CA VAL A 500 -28.13 -17.55 -11.79
C VAL A 500 -28.94 -18.11 -12.96
N THR A 501 -30.27 -18.00 -12.88
CA THR A 501 -31.17 -18.29 -14.01
C THR A 501 -32.11 -17.13 -14.27
N CYS A 502 -32.28 -16.76 -15.55
CA CYS A 502 -33.21 -15.71 -15.97
C CYS A 502 -34.22 -16.26 -16.99
N GLY A 503 -35.50 -16.04 -16.75
CA GLY A 503 -36.61 -16.70 -17.42
C GLY A 503 -37.03 -16.14 -18.78
N GLY A 504 -36.26 -15.23 -19.38
CA GLY A 504 -36.61 -14.55 -20.63
C GLY A 504 -37.02 -15.52 -21.75
N GLY A 505 -38.29 -15.49 -22.16
CA GLY A 505 -38.84 -16.38 -23.19
C GLY A 505 -39.57 -17.63 -22.65
N GLY A 506 -40.25 -17.52 -21.51
CA GLY A 506 -41.17 -18.54 -20.99
C GLY A 506 -40.50 -19.67 -20.21
N THR A 507 -39.51 -19.34 -19.37
CA THR A 507 -38.80 -20.29 -18.51
C THR A 507 -38.83 -19.86 -17.05
N ILE A 508 -38.66 -20.81 -16.13
CA ILE A 508 -38.50 -20.50 -14.69
C ILE A 508 -37.16 -19.78 -14.50
N GLY A 509 -37.20 -18.65 -13.80
CA GLY A 509 -36.04 -17.82 -13.51
C GLY A 509 -36.15 -17.13 -12.16
N ASP A 510 -35.02 -16.64 -11.68
CA ASP A 510 -34.85 -16.09 -10.33
C ASP A 510 -35.62 -14.78 -10.20
N GLU A 511 -35.85 -14.06 -11.29
CA GLU A 511 -36.69 -12.85 -11.33
C GLU A 511 -38.15 -13.16 -10.98
N SER A 512 -38.69 -14.28 -11.48
CA SER A 512 -40.04 -14.73 -11.18
C SER A 512 -40.16 -15.17 -9.72
N PHE A 513 -39.16 -15.89 -9.21
CA PHE A 513 -39.08 -16.27 -7.80
C PHE A 513 -39.04 -15.04 -6.89
N LEU A 514 -38.12 -14.09 -7.12
CA LEU A 514 -37.98 -12.88 -6.32
C LEU A 514 -39.21 -11.95 -6.37
N ALA A 515 -39.98 -12.00 -7.47
CA ALA A 515 -41.23 -11.26 -7.59
C ALA A 515 -42.37 -11.92 -6.79
N LYS A 516 -42.55 -13.24 -6.91
CA LYS A 516 -43.69 -13.99 -6.34
C LYS A 516 -43.48 -14.43 -4.90
N ALA A 517 -42.26 -14.83 -4.54
CA ALA A 517 -41.97 -15.42 -3.25
C ALA A 517 -42.06 -14.42 -2.08
N ARG A 518 -42.14 -13.10 -2.32
CA ARG A 518 -42.21 -12.08 -1.26
C ARG A 518 -43.29 -12.35 -0.21
N GLU A 519 -44.40 -12.96 -0.61
CA GLU A 519 -45.51 -13.32 0.29
C GLU A 519 -45.13 -14.39 1.32
N SER A 520 -44.20 -15.28 1.01
CA SER A 520 -43.68 -16.28 1.96
C SER A 520 -42.63 -15.70 2.92
N LYS A 521 -42.26 -14.42 2.80
CA LYS A 521 -41.20 -13.77 3.61
C LYS A 521 -39.82 -14.46 3.48
N PRO A 522 -39.25 -14.58 2.27
CA PRO A 522 -37.97 -15.24 2.05
C PRO A 522 -36.81 -14.28 2.31
N ALA A 523 -35.78 -14.72 3.04
CA ALA A 523 -34.52 -14.01 3.18
C ALA A 523 -33.56 -14.40 2.04
N VAL A 524 -33.55 -13.63 0.95
CA VAL A 524 -32.67 -13.90 -0.19
C VAL A 524 -31.42 -13.03 -0.13
N ILE A 525 -30.25 -13.66 -0.01
CA ILE A 525 -28.94 -12.99 0.07
C ILE A 525 -28.02 -13.61 -0.96
N VAL A 526 -27.66 -12.83 -1.97
CA VAL A 526 -26.78 -13.30 -3.05
C VAL A 526 -25.56 -12.39 -3.17
N ALA A 527 -24.40 -12.98 -3.45
CA ALA A 527 -23.19 -12.22 -3.77
C ALA A 527 -22.60 -12.61 -5.12
N THR A 528 -22.19 -11.61 -5.89
CA THR A 528 -21.46 -11.77 -7.15
C THR A 528 -20.16 -10.96 -7.11
N GLN A 529 -19.22 -11.27 -8.00
CA GLN A 529 -17.98 -10.49 -8.14
C GLN A 529 -18.23 -9.13 -8.79
N SER A 530 -19.10 -9.09 -9.80
CA SER A 530 -19.45 -7.88 -10.54
C SER A 530 -20.74 -8.05 -11.31
N LEU A 531 -21.35 -6.92 -11.70
CA LEU A 531 -22.51 -6.91 -12.58
C LEU A 531 -22.18 -7.49 -13.96
N SER A 532 -21.01 -7.17 -14.53
CA SER A 532 -20.55 -7.77 -15.80
C SER A 532 -20.45 -9.30 -15.73
N SER A 533 -20.01 -9.85 -14.60
CA SER A 533 -19.94 -11.31 -14.41
C SER A 533 -21.33 -11.96 -14.41
N LEU A 534 -22.30 -11.27 -13.80
CA LEU A 534 -23.70 -11.69 -13.82
C LEU A 534 -24.28 -11.62 -15.24
N MET A 535 -24.07 -10.51 -15.95
CA MET A 535 -24.52 -10.32 -17.34
C MET A 535 -23.97 -11.37 -18.30
N ASN A 536 -22.69 -11.73 -18.15
CA ASN A 536 -22.07 -12.80 -18.95
C ASN A 536 -22.72 -14.15 -18.69
N SER A 537 -23.08 -14.44 -17.44
CA SER A 537 -23.69 -15.71 -17.05
C SER A 537 -25.14 -15.82 -17.50
N VAL A 538 -25.87 -14.70 -17.52
CA VAL A 538 -27.23 -14.58 -18.06
C VAL A 538 -27.22 -14.56 -19.61
N GLY A 539 -26.11 -14.15 -20.23
CA GLY A 539 -25.96 -14.02 -21.68
C GLY A 539 -26.69 -12.81 -22.28
N SER A 540 -27.26 -11.92 -21.46
CA SER A 540 -27.92 -10.70 -21.91
C SER A 540 -27.95 -9.63 -20.83
N GLN A 541 -27.73 -8.37 -21.22
CA GLN A 541 -27.68 -7.23 -20.30
C GLN A 541 -29.05 -6.89 -19.70
N ARG A 542 -30.11 -6.86 -20.52
CA ARG A 542 -31.45 -6.42 -20.07
C ARG A 542 -32.05 -7.35 -18.99
N PRO A 543 -32.10 -8.69 -19.18
CA PRO A 543 -32.63 -9.59 -18.16
C PRO A 543 -31.80 -9.59 -16.87
N ALA A 544 -30.48 -9.40 -16.97
CA ALA A 544 -29.61 -9.28 -15.79
C ALA A 544 -29.93 -8.02 -14.97
N LEU A 545 -30.18 -6.88 -15.63
CA LEU A 545 -30.58 -5.64 -14.97
C LEU A 545 -31.99 -5.76 -14.36
N GLU A 546 -32.93 -6.39 -15.04
CA GLU A 546 -34.28 -6.69 -14.53
C GLU A 546 -34.21 -7.59 -13.28
N LEU A 547 -33.37 -8.62 -13.29
CA LEU A 547 -33.12 -9.45 -12.12
C LEU A 547 -32.55 -8.64 -10.95
N VAL A 548 -31.53 -7.82 -11.20
CA VAL A 548 -30.93 -6.95 -10.17
C VAL A 548 -31.94 -5.92 -9.64
N GLN A 549 -32.92 -5.51 -10.46
CA GLN A 549 -34.00 -4.62 -10.04
C GLN A 549 -34.89 -5.24 -8.93
N ASN A 550 -35.04 -6.56 -8.92
CA ASN A 550 -35.88 -7.24 -7.93
C ASN A 550 -35.27 -7.25 -6.51
N PHE A 551 -33.95 -7.08 -6.39
CA PHE A 551 -33.27 -6.91 -5.10
C PHE A 551 -33.38 -5.46 -4.61
N ARG A 552 -34.18 -5.23 -3.58
CA ARG A 552 -34.44 -3.88 -3.05
C ARG A 552 -33.24 -3.29 -2.31
N THR A 553 -32.44 -4.14 -1.66
CA THR A 553 -31.18 -3.74 -1.04
C THR A 553 -30.01 -4.18 -1.91
N ARG A 554 -29.15 -3.24 -2.29
CA ARG A 554 -27.98 -3.46 -3.15
C ARG A 554 -26.73 -2.91 -2.47
N ILE A 555 -25.71 -3.74 -2.31
CA ILE A 555 -24.45 -3.40 -1.64
C ILE A 555 -23.31 -3.64 -2.62
N ALA A 556 -22.58 -2.59 -3.01
CA ALA A 556 -21.37 -2.68 -3.79
C ALA A 556 -20.16 -2.38 -2.90
N CYS A 557 -19.38 -3.43 -2.61
CA CYS A 557 -18.04 -3.28 -2.06
C CYS A 557 -17.10 -2.72 -3.13
N HIS A 558 -15.81 -2.60 -2.82
CA HIS A 558 -14.79 -2.21 -3.80
C HIS A 558 -14.96 -2.99 -5.13
N SER A 559 -15.10 -2.26 -6.23
CA SER A 559 -15.23 -2.80 -7.58
C SER A 559 -14.50 -1.92 -8.57
N SER A 560 -13.83 -2.55 -9.54
CA SER A 560 -13.23 -1.90 -10.71
C SER A 560 -14.09 -2.07 -11.98
N ASP A 561 -15.26 -2.71 -11.86
CA ASP A 561 -16.15 -3.00 -12.97
C ASP A 561 -17.00 -1.78 -13.32
N LEU A 562 -16.90 -1.31 -14.57
CA LEU A 562 -17.53 -0.07 -15.01
C LEU A 562 -19.07 -0.15 -14.96
N GLU A 563 -19.66 -1.29 -15.31
CA GLU A 563 -21.12 -1.48 -15.28
C GLU A 563 -21.66 -1.45 -13.85
N THR A 564 -20.96 -2.09 -12.90
CA THR A 564 -21.27 -1.99 -11.47
C THR A 564 -21.18 -0.55 -10.97
N ILE A 565 -20.11 0.17 -11.33
CA ILE A 565 -19.89 1.56 -10.92
C ILE A 565 -21.03 2.43 -11.45
N LYS A 566 -21.30 2.39 -12.76
CA LYS A 566 -22.36 3.19 -13.40
C LYS A 566 -23.73 2.95 -12.77
N LEU A 567 -24.11 1.68 -12.53
CA LEU A 567 -25.36 1.36 -11.86
C LEU A 567 -25.47 2.09 -10.51
N PHE A 568 -24.44 2.02 -9.67
CA PHE A 568 -24.49 2.69 -8.37
C PHE A 568 -24.37 4.21 -8.45
N GLN A 569 -23.69 4.77 -9.46
CA GLN A 569 -23.69 6.22 -9.69
C GLN A 569 -25.10 6.72 -10.05
N GLU A 570 -25.80 6.00 -10.93
CA GLU A 570 -27.19 6.31 -11.30
C GLU A 570 -28.15 6.14 -10.12
N LEU A 571 -27.96 5.11 -9.29
CA LEU A 571 -28.76 4.89 -8.07
C LEU A 571 -28.49 5.93 -6.98
N ALA A 572 -27.26 6.44 -6.87
CA ALA A 572 -26.90 7.50 -5.93
C ALA A 572 -27.48 8.86 -6.36
N GLY A 573 -27.61 9.07 -7.68
CA GLY A 573 -28.09 10.32 -8.24
C GLY A 573 -27.03 11.41 -8.33
N LYS A 574 -27.48 12.63 -8.60
CA LYS A 574 -26.66 13.83 -8.79
C LYS A 574 -27.03 14.90 -7.79
N GLU A 575 -26.04 15.68 -7.36
CA GLU A 575 -26.20 16.82 -6.47
C GLU A 575 -25.78 18.12 -7.20
N ASP A 576 -26.48 19.21 -6.92
CA ASP A 576 -26.13 20.54 -7.42
C ASP A 576 -24.97 21.10 -6.58
N VAL A 577 -23.75 21.11 -7.14
CA VAL A 577 -22.55 21.63 -6.47
C VAL A 577 -22.25 23.04 -6.98
N GLU A 578 -22.11 24.02 -6.08
CA GLU A 578 -21.65 25.36 -6.45
C GLU A 578 -20.15 25.35 -6.75
N LYS A 579 -19.79 25.62 -8.02
CA LYS A 579 -18.39 25.76 -8.41
C LYS A 579 -18.02 27.23 -8.51
N GLN A 580 -17.12 27.65 -7.63
CA GLN A 580 -16.53 28.99 -7.69
C GLN A 580 -15.26 28.94 -8.54
N THR A 581 -15.30 29.62 -9.70
CA THR A 581 -14.10 29.86 -10.52
C THR A 581 -13.63 31.28 -10.24
N ARG A 582 -12.37 31.40 -9.84
CA ARG A 582 -11.71 32.68 -9.58
C ARG A 582 -10.66 32.91 -10.65
N SER A 583 -10.90 33.89 -11.51
CA SER A 583 -9.90 34.38 -12.47
C SER A 583 -9.34 35.70 -11.97
N LEU A 584 -8.02 35.76 -11.92
CA LEU A 584 -7.27 36.97 -11.59
C LEU A 584 -6.51 37.37 -12.85
N SER A 585 -6.83 38.53 -13.41
CA SER A 585 -6.08 39.11 -14.52
C SER A 585 -5.52 40.46 -14.11
N GLU A 586 -4.25 40.67 -14.43
CA GLU A 586 -3.53 41.91 -14.16
C GLU A 586 -3.08 42.48 -15.52
N THR A 587 -3.53 43.69 -15.83
CA THR A 587 -3.14 44.38 -17.07
C THR A 587 -2.40 45.67 -16.71
N ALA A 588 -1.15 45.77 -17.14
CA ALA A 588 -0.29 46.93 -16.91
C ALA A 588 -0.11 47.74 -18.19
N GLN A 589 -0.42 49.03 -18.18
CA GLN A 589 -0.03 49.93 -19.28
C GLN A 589 1.27 50.67 -18.94
N SER A 590 2.19 50.75 -19.91
CA SER A 590 3.53 51.37 -19.82
C SER A 590 4.44 50.80 -18.71
N ALA A 591 4.98 49.61 -18.94
CA ALA A 591 5.92 48.97 -18.03
C ALA A 591 7.34 49.57 -18.20
N LYS A 592 7.92 50.16 -17.14
CA LYS A 592 9.29 50.71 -17.11
C LYS A 592 10.22 49.76 -16.35
N LEU A 593 11.38 49.43 -16.91
CA LEU A 593 12.33 48.52 -16.29
C LEU A 593 12.96 49.15 -15.04
N ASN A 594 12.73 48.57 -13.87
CA ASN A 594 13.23 49.07 -12.59
C ASN A 594 14.47 48.26 -12.15
N LEU A 595 15.65 48.86 -12.33
CA LEU A 595 16.95 48.17 -12.25
C LEU A 595 17.34 47.70 -10.84
N LEU A 596 16.70 48.21 -9.79
CA LEU A 596 17.00 47.87 -8.40
C LEU A 596 16.14 46.72 -7.84
N ALA A 597 14.97 46.46 -8.42
CA ALA A 597 14.04 45.41 -8.01
C ALA A 597 13.98 44.22 -8.98
N GLY A 598 14.55 44.36 -10.19
CA GLY A 598 14.56 43.31 -11.21
C GLY A 598 13.15 42.99 -11.71
N GLY A 599 12.62 43.86 -12.58
CA GLY A 599 11.31 43.71 -13.21
C GLY A 599 10.88 45.00 -13.90
N PHE A 600 9.72 44.99 -14.56
CA PHE A 600 9.08 46.20 -15.07
C PHE A 600 8.04 46.71 -14.06
N ASP A 601 8.16 47.97 -13.63
CA ASP A 601 7.18 48.67 -12.80
C ASP A 601 6.18 49.42 -13.70
N SER A 602 4.89 49.37 -13.38
CA SER A 602 3.87 50.20 -14.01
C SER A 602 3.01 50.87 -12.94
N GLU A 603 2.89 52.19 -12.96
CA GLU A 603 2.13 52.96 -11.97
C GLU A 603 0.61 52.76 -12.08
N ASN A 604 0.13 52.25 -13.23
CA ASN A 604 -1.29 51.99 -13.50
C ASN A 604 -1.50 50.52 -13.92
N ALA A 605 -1.49 49.61 -12.95
CA ALA A 605 -1.91 48.23 -13.13
C ALA A 605 -3.38 48.08 -12.74
N SER A 606 -4.22 47.61 -13.67
CA SER A 606 -5.59 47.21 -13.34
C SER A 606 -5.62 45.72 -12.99
N ILE A 607 -5.96 45.43 -11.74
CA ILE A 607 -6.21 44.07 -11.26
C ILE A 607 -7.71 43.84 -11.36
N ASN A 608 -8.10 43.00 -12.31
CA ASN A 608 -9.48 42.54 -12.44
C ASN A 608 -9.58 41.15 -11.82
N GLU A 609 -10.31 41.07 -10.72
CA GLU A 609 -10.76 39.80 -10.15
C GLU A 609 -12.18 39.53 -10.66
N SER A 610 -12.34 38.43 -11.37
CA SER A 610 -13.67 37.92 -11.72
C SER A 610 -13.91 36.60 -10.99
N VAL A 611 -14.97 36.60 -10.19
CA VAL A 611 -15.48 35.42 -9.51
C VAL A 611 -16.76 35.03 -10.21
N SER A 612 -16.74 33.93 -10.94
CA SER A 612 -17.96 33.31 -11.46
C SER A 612 -18.36 32.15 -10.56
N ARG A 613 -19.62 32.16 -10.14
CA ARG A 613 -20.25 31.04 -9.46
C ARG A 613 -21.23 30.41 -10.43
N SER A 614 -21.06 29.14 -10.72
CA SER A 614 -22.01 28.39 -11.52
C SER A 614 -22.42 27.12 -10.77
N PRO A 615 -23.74 26.87 -10.63
CA PRO A 615 -24.22 25.58 -10.14
C PRO A 615 -23.93 24.52 -11.21
N ARG A 616 -23.36 23.40 -10.81
CA ARG A 616 -23.11 22.26 -11.70
C ARG A 616 -23.63 20.98 -11.05
N ARG A 617 -24.41 20.22 -11.81
CA ARG A 617 -24.82 18.87 -11.42
C ARG A 617 -23.64 17.92 -11.53
N GLU A 618 -23.18 17.41 -10.40
CA GLU A 618 -22.14 16.38 -10.32
C GLU A 618 -22.71 15.11 -9.67
N ASP A 619 -22.14 13.95 -10.00
CA ASP A 619 -22.59 12.68 -9.42
C ASP A 619 -22.27 12.66 -7.92
N LEU A 620 -23.19 12.12 -7.10
CA LEU A 620 -22.99 12.01 -5.65
C LEU A 620 -21.81 11.08 -5.31
N VAL A 621 -21.63 10.05 -6.14
CA VAL A 621 -20.49 9.14 -6.05
C VAL A 621 -19.81 9.03 -7.41
N THR A 622 -18.49 9.06 -7.40
CA THR A 622 -17.63 8.97 -8.58
C THR A 622 -16.96 7.61 -8.67
N GLY A 623 -16.60 7.17 -9.88
CA GLY A 623 -15.79 5.94 -10.06
C GLY A 623 -14.43 5.97 -9.32
N LYS A 624 -13.90 7.17 -9.06
CA LYS A 624 -12.69 7.38 -8.25
C LYS A 624 -12.91 7.02 -6.78
N GLU A 625 -14.11 7.27 -6.24
CA GLU A 625 -14.46 6.91 -4.86
C GLU A 625 -14.70 5.42 -4.72
N PHE A 626 -15.37 4.78 -5.69
CA PHE A 626 -15.46 3.31 -5.76
C PHE A 626 -14.09 2.63 -5.73
N SER A 627 -13.14 3.16 -6.51
CA SER A 627 -11.75 2.67 -6.57
C SER A 627 -10.94 2.92 -5.29
N ARG A 628 -11.43 3.80 -4.40
CA ARG A 628 -10.77 4.17 -3.13
C ARG A 628 -11.41 3.51 -1.92
N LEU A 629 -12.52 2.77 -2.09
CA LEU A 629 -13.13 2.01 -1.02
C LEU A 629 -12.11 1.06 -0.39
N ARG A 630 -11.96 1.15 0.93
CA ARG A 630 -11.10 0.22 1.69
C ARG A 630 -11.82 -1.10 1.90
N THR A 631 -11.08 -2.13 2.32
CA THR A 631 -11.69 -3.42 2.71
C THR A 631 -12.77 -3.20 3.78
N PHE A 632 -13.92 -3.89 3.64
CA PHE A 632 -15.11 -3.70 4.48
C PHE A 632 -15.79 -2.33 4.35
N GLU A 633 -15.48 -1.55 3.31
CA GLU A 633 -16.28 -0.40 2.90
C GLU A 633 -17.10 -0.73 1.66
N ALA A 634 -18.35 -0.27 1.64
CA ALA A 634 -19.26 -0.45 0.53
C ALA A 634 -20.12 0.79 0.33
N PHE A 635 -20.60 0.99 -0.89
CA PHE A 635 -21.74 1.85 -1.17
C PHE A 635 -22.99 0.98 -1.22
N ALA A 636 -24.08 1.44 -0.63
CA ALA A 636 -25.30 0.65 -0.57
C ALA A 636 -26.54 1.49 -0.80
N GLN A 637 -27.44 0.95 -1.61
CA GLN A 637 -28.83 1.35 -1.64
C GLN A 637 -29.58 0.40 -0.69
N VAL A 638 -30.05 0.93 0.44
CA VAL A 638 -30.67 0.17 1.53
C VAL A 638 -32.16 0.43 1.53
N PHE A 639 -32.97 -0.63 1.50
CA PHE A 639 -34.42 -0.56 1.62
C PHE A 639 -34.85 -0.97 3.04
N ASP A 640 -35.48 -0.06 3.78
CA ASP A 640 -35.91 -0.28 5.17
C ASP A 640 -37.33 -0.85 5.27
N GLY A 641 -37.91 -1.31 4.16
CA GLY A 641 -39.30 -1.78 4.10
C GLY A 641 -40.31 -0.68 3.79
N ILE A 642 -39.92 0.60 3.84
CA ILE A 642 -40.77 1.75 3.51
C ILE A 642 -40.09 2.59 2.43
N GLU A 643 -38.89 3.09 2.69
CA GLU A 643 -38.12 3.96 1.82
C GLU A 643 -36.76 3.35 1.49
N THR A 644 -36.09 3.96 0.51
CA THR A 644 -34.78 3.51 0.02
C THR A 644 -33.77 4.63 0.18
N LYS A 645 -32.67 4.37 0.88
CA LYS A 645 -31.61 5.34 1.16
C LYS A 645 -30.29 4.90 0.55
N PHE A 646 -29.53 5.84 0.01
CA PHE A 646 -28.19 5.58 -0.49
C PHE A 646 -27.16 6.01 0.57
N LEU A 647 -26.33 5.07 1.03
CA LEU A 647 -25.43 5.26 2.18
C LEU A 647 -24.06 4.64 1.91
N LYS A 648 -23.03 5.16 2.58
CA LYS A 648 -21.75 4.45 2.71
C LYS A 648 -21.85 3.49 3.90
N LEU A 649 -21.60 2.20 3.66
CA LEU A 649 -21.59 1.17 4.69
C LEU A 649 -20.17 0.78 5.08
N TYR A 650 -19.97 0.66 6.38
CA TYR A 650 -18.84 0.00 7.02
C TYR A 650 -19.30 -1.36 7.52
N LEU A 651 -18.90 -2.38 6.78
CA LEU A 651 -19.27 -3.77 7.05
C LEU A 651 -18.53 -4.27 8.29
N LYS A 652 -19.19 -5.10 9.09
CA LYS A 652 -18.62 -5.68 10.31
C LYS A 652 -18.23 -7.14 10.05
N PRO A 653 -16.93 -7.45 9.82
CA PRO A 653 -16.51 -8.81 9.56
C PRO A 653 -16.91 -9.82 10.64
N HIS A 654 -17.29 -11.02 10.24
CA HIS A 654 -17.74 -12.09 11.14
C HIS A 654 -16.67 -12.51 12.17
N PHE A 655 -15.39 -12.47 11.82
CA PHE A 655 -14.28 -12.82 12.73
C PHE A 655 -14.08 -11.83 13.90
N LEU A 656 -14.80 -10.69 13.93
CA LEU A 656 -14.72 -9.75 15.04
C LEU A 656 -15.34 -10.35 16.31
N LYS A 657 -14.58 -10.32 17.41
CA LYS A 657 -15.09 -10.75 18.72
C LYS A 657 -16.27 -9.92 19.23
N ALA A 658 -16.28 -8.63 18.90
CA ALA A 658 -17.32 -7.69 19.31
C ALA A 658 -17.76 -6.86 18.11
N ILE A 659 -19.05 -6.94 17.77
CA ILE A 659 -19.63 -6.25 16.60
C ILE A 659 -19.47 -4.73 16.72
N ASN A 660 -19.50 -4.19 17.94
CA ASN A 660 -19.42 -2.77 18.23
C ASN A 660 -18.01 -2.18 18.09
N THR A 661 -17.10 -2.84 17.38
CA THR A 661 -15.79 -2.28 17.06
C THR A 661 -15.96 -1.20 15.98
N LYS A 662 -15.50 0.03 16.24
CA LYS A 662 -15.50 1.13 15.25
C LYS A 662 -14.71 0.75 14.00
N HIS A 663 -15.11 1.27 12.84
CA HIS A 663 -14.49 0.89 11.55
C HIS A 663 -12.98 1.19 11.50
N GLU A 664 -12.54 2.30 12.10
CA GLU A 664 -11.11 2.64 12.18
C GLU A 664 -10.29 1.54 12.88
N ALA A 665 -10.81 1.00 13.99
CA ALA A 665 -10.17 -0.11 14.71
C ALA A 665 -10.18 -1.42 13.89
N VAL A 666 -11.20 -1.67 13.08
CA VAL A 666 -11.23 -2.81 12.15
C VAL A 666 -10.09 -2.71 11.15
N LEU A 667 -9.88 -1.52 10.56
CA LEU A 667 -8.78 -1.29 9.63
C LEU A 667 -7.41 -1.42 10.30
N GLU A 668 -7.28 -1.02 11.58
CA GLU A 668 -6.06 -1.23 12.37
C GLU A 668 -5.77 -2.72 12.62
N ILE A 669 -6.79 -3.51 12.97
CA ILE A 669 -6.67 -4.97 13.15
C ILE A 669 -6.19 -5.62 11.85
N LEU A 670 -6.71 -5.20 10.70
CA LEU A 670 -6.30 -5.74 9.40
C LEU A 670 -4.88 -5.34 9.00
N ARG A 671 -4.44 -4.13 9.37
CA ARG A 671 -3.04 -3.69 9.18
C ARG A 671 -2.08 -4.46 10.10
N ALA A 672 -2.55 -4.89 11.27
CA ALA A 672 -1.80 -5.71 12.20
C ALA A 672 -1.84 -7.20 11.79
N SER A 673 -0.96 -7.60 10.87
CA SER A 673 -0.84 -9.02 10.46
C SER A 673 -0.71 -9.97 11.67
N PRO A 674 -1.42 -11.12 11.70
CA PRO A 674 -1.38 -12.08 12.81
C PRO A 674 -0.02 -12.80 12.97
N LYS A 675 0.95 -12.56 12.08
CA LYS A 675 2.32 -13.11 12.18
C LYS A 675 3.36 -12.16 12.80
N GLY A 676 2.97 -10.94 13.21
CA GLY A 676 3.88 -9.96 13.80
C GLY A 676 3.73 -9.85 15.31
N GLY A 677 4.29 -10.79 16.06
CA GLY A 677 4.30 -10.77 17.53
C GLY A 677 4.96 -9.52 18.12
N PHE A 678 4.82 -9.37 19.45
CA PHE A 678 5.44 -8.34 20.31
C PHE A 678 6.90 -8.00 19.94
N VAL A 679 7.66 -8.98 19.45
CA VAL A 679 9.07 -8.87 19.02
C VAL A 679 9.24 -8.05 17.72
N GLU A 680 8.33 -8.15 16.75
CA GLU A 680 8.38 -7.38 15.51
C GLU A 680 8.01 -5.90 15.77
N LYS A 681 7.05 -5.66 16.67
CA LYS A 681 6.70 -4.32 17.16
C LYS A 681 7.84 -3.70 17.95
N ILE A 682 8.59 -4.47 18.74
CA ILE A 682 9.82 -4.02 19.41
C ILE A 682 10.96 -3.78 18.41
N LYS A 683 11.06 -4.57 17.33
CA LYS A 683 12.02 -4.31 16.24
C LYS A 683 11.68 -3.03 15.48
N ILE A 684 10.40 -2.80 15.15
CA ILE A 684 9.92 -1.57 14.53
C ILE A 684 10.08 -0.40 15.50
N LEU A 685 9.85 -0.59 16.79
CA LEU A 685 10.07 0.40 17.84
C LEU A 685 11.56 0.71 18.03
N MET A 686 12.46 -0.28 18.04
CA MET A 686 13.91 -0.06 18.06
C MET A 686 14.41 0.56 16.75
N LYS A 687 13.78 0.25 15.61
CA LYS A 687 14.06 0.87 14.32
C LYS A 687 13.58 2.32 14.29
N ASN A 688 12.45 2.62 14.93
CA ASN A 688 11.89 3.97 15.08
C ASN A 688 12.57 4.77 16.19
N LEU A 689 13.10 4.15 17.24
CA LEU A 689 13.95 4.79 18.25
C LEU A 689 15.36 5.03 17.71
N ARG A 690 15.90 4.14 16.87
CA ARG A 690 17.13 4.40 16.11
C ARG A 690 16.92 5.43 15.01
N ALA A 691 15.75 5.47 14.37
CA ALA A 691 15.40 6.50 13.40
C ALA A 691 15.10 7.85 14.08
N ALA A 692 14.45 7.87 15.23
CA ALA A 692 14.23 9.08 16.03
C ALA A 692 15.52 9.56 16.71
N ALA A 693 16.40 8.65 17.14
CA ALA A 693 17.75 8.97 17.57
C ALA A 693 18.60 9.46 16.39
N ALA A 694 18.44 8.90 15.18
CA ALA A 694 19.05 9.41 13.96
C ALA A 694 18.46 10.78 13.58
N SER A 695 17.16 11.02 13.74
CA SER A 695 16.53 12.33 13.53
C SER A 695 16.92 13.36 14.60
N LEU A 696 17.19 12.93 15.84
CA LEU A 696 17.75 13.81 16.89
C LEU A 696 19.25 14.08 16.67
N LEU A 697 20.00 13.09 16.16
CA LEU A 697 21.41 13.24 15.75
C LEU A 697 21.57 14.06 14.47
N LEU A 698 20.58 14.05 13.57
CA LEU A 698 20.54 14.85 12.34
C LEU A 698 19.96 16.26 12.56
N ALA A 699 19.23 16.49 13.66
CA ALA A 699 18.61 17.80 13.99
C ALA A 699 19.27 18.54 15.17
N GLY A 700 20.35 17.99 15.74
CA GLY A 700 21.16 18.67 16.75
C GLY A 700 22.22 19.58 16.11
N PRO A 701 22.46 20.80 16.61
CA PRO A 701 23.62 21.60 16.22
C PRO A 701 24.84 21.06 16.98
N VAL A 702 25.22 19.82 16.69
CA VAL A 702 26.51 19.27 17.13
C VAL A 702 27.26 18.94 15.85
N HIS A 703 27.89 19.99 15.32
CA HIS A 703 29.18 20.03 14.61
C HIS A 703 29.22 21.35 13.84
N GLY A 704 29.82 22.37 14.47
CA GLY A 704 30.26 23.58 13.79
C GLY A 704 31.41 23.25 12.85
N ALA A 705 31.09 22.63 11.72
CA ALA A 705 31.84 22.54 10.45
C ALA A 705 31.01 21.60 9.55
N THR A 706 30.31 22.16 8.57
CA THR A 706 29.39 21.43 7.68
C THR A 706 30.15 20.48 6.75
N ILE A 707 30.35 19.23 7.17
CA ILE A 707 30.91 18.16 6.31
C ILE A 707 29.85 17.73 5.30
N PRO A 708 30.16 17.74 3.98
CA PRO A 708 29.24 17.20 2.98
C PRO A 708 28.88 15.74 3.23
N ASN A 709 27.61 15.38 3.09
CA ASN A 709 27.10 14.02 3.33
C ASN A 709 25.97 13.69 2.35
N VAL A 710 25.34 12.52 2.51
CA VAL A 710 24.21 12.12 1.65
C VAL A 710 23.07 13.14 1.62
N CYS A 711 22.84 13.89 2.70
CA CYS A 711 21.82 14.94 2.71
C CYS A 711 22.22 16.16 1.86
N THR A 712 23.52 16.45 1.72
CA THR A 712 24.01 17.44 0.75
C THR A 712 23.65 17.05 -0.68
N VAL A 713 23.68 15.75 -0.99
CA VAL A 713 23.25 15.20 -2.29
C VAL A 713 21.72 15.19 -2.40
N ALA A 714 21.01 14.79 -1.35
CA ALA A 714 19.53 14.72 -1.32
C ALA A 714 18.86 16.10 -1.39
N SER A 715 19.52 17.15 -0.92
CA SER A 715 19.06 18.53 -1.03
C SER A 715 19.26 19.13 -2.44
N SER A 716 19.92 18.41 -3.35
CA SER A 716 20.09 18.85 -4.73
C SER A 716 18.74 18.94 -5.46
N PRO A 717 18.47 20.02 -6.23
CA PRO A 717 17.27 20.10 -7.08
C PRO A 717 17.16 18.97 -8.11
N ALA A 718 18.30 18.39 -8.52
CA ALA A 718 18.35 17.29 -9.47
C ALA A 718 18.37 15.91 -8.81
N PHE A 719 18.16 15.80 -7.49
CA PHE A 719 18.24 14.52 -6.78
C PHE A 719 17.29 13.46 -7.35
N SER A 720 16.00 13.80 -7.53
CA SER A 720 14.99 12.85 -8.02
C SER A 720 15.27 12.37 -9.44
N SER A 721 15.78 13.24 -10.30
CA SER A 721 16.16 12.89 -11.67
C SER A 721 17.47 12.09 -11.74
N CYS A 722 18.39 12.34 -10.80
CA CYS A 722 19.61 11.55 -10.62
C CYS A 722 19.34 10.14 -10.06
N LEU A 723 18.40 10.01 -9.13
CA LEU A 723 17.97 8.75 -8.53
C LEU A 723 17.39 7.79 -9.58
N GLU A 724 16.61 8.33 -10.53
CA GLU A 724 16.01 7.60 -11.66
C GLU A 724 15.37 6.25 -11.26
N LEU A 725 14.35 6.31 -10.40
CA LEU A 725 13.63 5.12 -9.97
C LEU A 725 12.76 4.56 -11.10
N ASN A 726 13.12 3.38 -11.60
CA ASN A 726 12.42 2.63 -12.63
C ASN A 726 11.86 1.33 -12.06
N ILE A 727 10.57 1.06 -12.33
CA ILE A 727 9.87 -0.15 -11.90
C ILE A 727 9.33 -0.88 -13.12
N GLY A 728 9.81 -2.10 -13.36
CA GLY A 728 9.36 -3.01 -14.43
C GLY A 728 8.85 -4.34 -13.89
N GLY A 729 8.51 -5.27 -14.78
CA GLY A 729 8.12 -6.63 -14.42
C GLY A 729 9.32 -7.58 -14.34
N CYS A 730 9.27 -8.55 -13.42
CA CYS A 730 10.16 -9.71 -13.37
C CYS A 730 9.42 -10.91 -12.77
N THR A 731 10.06 -12.06 -12.65
CA THR A 731 9.52 -13.24 -11.97
C THR A 731 10.41 -13.57 -10.77
N CYS A 732 9.81 -13.83 -9.61
CA CYS A 732 10.52 -14.20 -8.39
C CYS A 732 9.72 -15.19 -7.53
N GLY A 733 10.34 -15.73 -6.49
CA GLY A 733 9.72 -16.69 -5.56
C GLY A 733 9.68 -18.14 -6.07
N TRP A 734 9.24 -19.05 -5.19
CA TRP A 734 8.93 -20.44 -5.53
C TRP A 734 7.58 -20.85 -4.92
N PRO A 735 6.59 -21.28 -5.72
CA PRO A 735 6.58 -21.33 -7.19
C PRO A 735 6.72 -19.92 -7.83
N PRO A 736 7.27 -19.82 -9.05
CA PRO A 736 7.56 -18.53 -9.68
C PRO A 736 6.26 -17.75 -9.91
N HIS A 737 6.22 -16.52 -9.43
CA HIS A 737 5.09 -15.61 -9.64
C HIS A 737 5.56 -14.24 -10.15
N PRO A 738 4.65 -13.43 -10.72
CA PRO A 738 4.98 -12.09 -11.18
C PRO A 738 5.45 -11.21 -10.00
N CYS A 739 6.54 -10.48 -10.22
CA CYS A 739 7.21 -9.60 -9.28
C CYS A 739 7.59 -8.27 -9.94
N ALA A 740 8.03 -7.31 -9.13
CA ALA A 740 8.51 -6.01 -9.58
C ALA A 740 10.03 -5.98 -9.67
N SER A 741 10.55 -5.63 -10.85
CA SER A 741 11.95 -5.28 -11.09
C SER A 741 12.15 -3.83 -10.70
N ILE A 742 12.90 -3.55 -9.63
CA ILE A 742 13.11 -2.21 -9.10
C ILE A 742 14.57 -1.82 -9.38
N SER A 743 14.79 -0.73 -10.11
CA SER A 743 16.12 -0.20 -10.39
C SER A 743 16.23 1.30 -10.11
N TYR A 744 17.33 1.73 -9.50
CA TYR A 744 17.63 3.14 -9.17
C TYR A 744 19.14 3.34 -8.93
N TYR A 745 19.60 4.59 -8.99
CA TYR A 745 20.98 4.98 -8.75
C TYR A 745 21.22 5.37 -7.28
N VAL A 746 22.35 4.96 -6.73
CA VAL A 746 22.74 5.24 -5.33
C VAL A 746 24.08 5.97 -5.30
N PRO A 747 24.23 7.08 -4.54
CA PRO A 747 25.50 7.81 -4.45
C PRO A 747 26.52 6.97 -3.68
N GLN A 748 27.70 6.76 -4.26
CA GLN A 748 28.73 5.87 -3.73
C GLN A 748 29.90 6.64 -3.12
N SER A 749 30.50 7.53 -3.90
CA SER A 749 31.75 8.21 -3.52
C SER A 749 31.70 9.69 -3.89
N PHE A 750 32.22 10.52 -2.99
CA PHE A 750 32.62 11.89 -3.30
C PHE A 750 34.05 11.92 -3.86
N ILE A 751 34.27 12.82 -4.79
CA ILE A 751 35.58 13.16 -5.32
C ILE A 751 35.78 14.66 -5.11
N GLU A 752 36.73 15.02 -4.25
CA GLU A 752 37.12 16.40 -4.03
C GLU A 752 38.32 16.76 -4.88
N VAL A 753 38.30 17.98 -5.44
CA VAL A 753 39.41 18.55 -6.20
C VAL A 753 39.69 19.95 -5.66
N TRP A 754 40.94 20.19 -5.28
CA TRP A 754 41.37 21.38 -4.55
C TRP A 754 42.73 21.90 -5.06
N PRO A 755 42.91 23.22 -5.22
CA PRO A 755 44.19 23.79 -5.64
C PRO A 755 45.22 23.86 -4.50
N GLU A 756 44.77 24.05 -3.26
CA GLU A 756 45.64 24.22 -2.09
C GLU A 756 45.91 22.89 -1.37
N PRO A 757 47.14 22.61 -0.90
CA PRO A 757 47.44 21.40 -0.14
C PRO A 757 46.87 21.45 1.28
N ARG A 758 46.55 20.28 1.86
CA ARG A 758 46.02 20.08 3.24
C ARG A 758 44.64 20.67 3.55
N THR A 759 43.98 21.32 2.60
CA THR A 759 42.58 21.74 2.72
C THR A 759 41.64 20.65 2.18
N SER A 760 40.48 20.47 2.81
CA SER A 760 39.52 19.43 2.45
C SER A 760 38.12 19.77 2.96
N TYR A 761 37.10 19.34 2.23
CA TYR A 761 35.72 19.33 2.71
C TYR A 761 35.50 18.34 3.86
N PHE A 762 36.37 17.34 3.98
CA PHE A 762 36.25 16.20 4.88
C PHE A 762 37.30 16.21 6.00
N SER A 763 37.96 17.35 6.23
CA SER A 763 38.99 17.52 7.27
C SER A 763 38.49 17.21 8.70
N ALA A 764 37.19 17.40 8.95
CA ALA A 764 36.57 17.11 10.24
C ALA A 764 36.18 15.63 10.42
N ILE A 765 36.35 14.77 9.42
CA ILE A 765 36.20 13.31 9.58
C ILE A 765 37.48 12.78 10.25
N PRO A 766 37.42 12.11 11.43
CA PRO A 766 38.59 11.74 12.21
C PRO A 766 39.72 11.01 11.44
N GLY A 767 39.41 9.98 10.66
CA GLY A 767 40.43 9.22 9.91
C GLY A 767 40.98 9.99 8.70
N ALA A 768 40.14 10.76 8.01
CA ALA A 768 40.54 11.64 6.92
C ALA A 768 41.44 12.78 7.41
N GLY A 769 41.08 13.42 8.53
CA GLY A 769 41.89 14.44 9.20
C GLY A 769 43.26 13.90 9.64
N LEU A 770 43.31 12.69 10.19
CA LEU A 770 44.57 12.01 10.54
C LEU A 770 45.45 11.72 9.32
N GLN A 771 44.87 11.34 8.17
CA GLN A 771 45.62 11.17 6.92
C GLN A 771 46.19 12.50 6.45
N LEU A 772 45.42 13.59 6.51
CA LEU A 772 45.87 14.93 6.11
C LEU A 772 47.01 15.48 6.98
N MET A 773 46.98 15.22 8.29
CA MET A 773 48.03 15.64 9.22
C MET A 773 49.37 14.94 8.97
N LYS A 774 49.35 13.72 8.42
CA LYS A 774 50.57 12.93 8.13
C LYS A 774 51.27 13.32 6.82
N ILE A 775 50.68 14.20 6.02
CA ILE A 775 51.24 14.64 4.74
C ILE A 775 52.31 15.71 4.98
N LEU A 776 53.52 15.49 4.47
CA LEU A 776 54.54 16.53 4.35
C LEU A 776 54.19 17.45 3.17
N PRO A 777 54.17 18.78 3.33
CA PRO A 777 53.76 19.67 2.26
C PRO A 777 54.85 19.66 1.18
N ARG A 778 54.49 19.24 -0.03
CA ARG A 778 55.27 19.50 -1.24
C ARG A 778 54.65 20.70 -1.96
N PRO A 779 55.43 21.61 -2.54
CA PRO A 779 54.89 22.73 -3.29
C PRO A 779 54.31 22.21 -4.60
N TYR A 780 53.00 21.95 -4.61
CA TYR A 780 52.27 21.61 -5.82
C TYR A 780 50.86 22.19 -5.68
N GLY A 781 50.62 23.29 -6.40
CA GLY A 781 49.38 24.09 -6.29
C GLY A 781 49.56 25.59 -6.56
N ALA A 782 50.36 25.98 -7.56
CA ALA A 782 50.39 27.36 -8.06
C ALA A 782 49.81 27.38 -9.49
N GLU A 783 48.86 28.27 -9.75
CA GLU A 783 48.44 28.64 -11.11
C GLU A 783 49.66 29.29 -11.80
N GLY A 784 50.07 28.75 -12.95
CA GLY A 784 51.10 29.39 -13.79
C GLY A 784 50.46 30.38 -14.75
N ASP A 785 51.22 31.37 -15.22
CA ASP A 785 50.75 32.42 -16.15
C ASP A 785 50.28 31.88 -17.53
N ASP A 786 50.52 30.59 -17.83
CA ASP A 786 50.24 29.92 -19.11
C ASP A 786 48.94 29.08 -19.14
N ASP A 787 47.86 29.48 -18.47
CA ASP A 787 46.58 28.72 -18.37
C ASP A 787 46.77 27.27 -17.82
N THR A 788 47.82 27.04 -17.03
CA THR A 788 48.12 25.74 -16.41
C THR A 788 47.67 25.72 -14.96
N GLN A 789 46.87 24.72 -14.60
CA GLN A 789 46.26 24.59 -13.28
C GLN A 789 46.62 23.24 -12.68
N SER A 790 47.12 23.25 -11.45
CA SER A 790 47.50 22.05 -10.72
C SER A 790 46.61 21.85 -9.50
N TYR A 791 46.13 20.62 -9.33
CA TYR A 791 45.16 20.26 -8.30
C TYR A 791 45.61 19.06 -7.46
N GLN A 792 45.26 19.11 -6.19
CA GLN A 792 45.14 17.96 -5.31
C GLN A 792 43.74 17.36 -5.47
N ALA A 793 43.63 16.04 -5.35
CA ALA A 793 42.35 15.36 -5.46
C ALA A 793 42.27 14.16 -4.55
N ARG A 794 41.09 13.95 -3.95
CA ARG A 794 40.85 12.86 -3.00
C ARG A 794 39.48 12.25 -3.21
N THR A 795 39.37 10.96 -2.93
CA THR A 795 38.14 10.18 -3.07
C THR A 795 37.72 9.65 -1.70
N ILE A 796 36.42 9.68 -1.39
CA ILE A 796 35.88 9.20 -0.11
C ILE A 796 34.46 8.64 -0.31
N ALA A 797 34.09 7.59 0.44
CA ALA A 797 32.71 7.11 0.47
C ALA A 797 31.75 8.20 0.95
N VAL A 798 30.55 8.29 0.36
CA VAL A 798 29.53 9.28 0.76
C VAL A 798 29.07 9.00 2.20
N PRO A 799 29.32 9.90 3.17
CA PRO A 799 28.94 9.66 4.56
C PRO A 799 27.42 9.55 4.73
N LEU A 800 26.98 8.64 5.60
CA LEU A 800 25.57 8.38 5.95
C LEU A 800 24.71 7.83 4.81
N ALA A 801 25.27 7.52 3.63
CA ALA A 801 24.52 6.95 2.52
C ALA A 801 23.85 5.63 2.90
N GLY A 802 24.57 4.77 3.65
CA GLY A 802 24.06 3.49 4.12
C GLY A 802 22.89 3.61 5.08
N LEU A 803 22.82 4.70 5.85
CA LEU A 803 21.71 4.97 6.76
C LEU A 803 20.45 5.40 5.99
N VAL A 804 20.61 6.28 4.99
CA VAL A 804 19.50 6.89 4.25
C VAL A 804 18.92 5.95 3.20
N PHE A 805 19.75 5.21 2.47
CA PHE A 805 19.27 4.29 1.43
C PHE A 805 18.88 2.90 1.94
N ARG A 806 18.97 2.64 3.26
CA ARG A 806 18.53 1.39 3.88
C ARG A 806 17.03 1.12 3.74
N THR A 807 16.23 2.16 3.54
CA THR A 807 14.78 2.04 3.31
C THR A 807 14.44 1.65 1.88
N MET A 808 15.40 1.75 0.94
CA MET A 808 15.23 1.35 -0.45
C MET A 808 15.45 -0.17 -0.61
N PRO A 809 14.60 -0.87 -1.38
CA PRO A 809 14.55 -2.34 -1.38
C PRO A 809 15.76 -3.04 -2.02
N ALA A 810 16.47 -2.42 -2.97
CA ALA A 810 17.65 -3.02 -3.61
C ALA A 810 18.96 -2.74 -2.83
N GLY A 811 18.94 -1.86 -1.82
CA GLY A 811 20.14 -1.41 -1.12
C GLY A 811 21.22 -0.87 -2.07
N GLY A 812 22.46 -1.35 -1.89
CA GLY A 812 23.57 -1.11 -2.81
C GLY A 812 24.47 0.08 -2.47
N THR A 813 24.44 0.58 -1.23
CA THR A 813 25.45 1.51 -0.70
C THR A 813 26.74 0.79 -0.39
N ARG A 814 27.88 1.40 -0.69
CA ARG A 814 29.18 0.90 -0.28
C ARG A 814 29.43 1.04 1.24
N MET A 815 30.47 0.39 1.74
CA MET A 815 30.82 0.48 3.16
C MET A 815 31.30 1.90 3.48
N GLU A 816 30.73 2.51 4.52
CA GLU A 816 31.16 3.84 4.95
C GLU A 816 32.54 3.76 5.60
N LYS A 817 33.45 4.62 5.12
CA LYS A 817 34.81 4.75 5.63
C LYS A 817 34.99 6.11 6.27
N MET A 818 35.72 6.14 7.38
CA MET A 818 36.07 7.39 8.06
C MET A 818 37.39 7.98 7.55
N CYS A 819 37.84 7.58 6.36
CA CYS A 819 39.14 7.91 5.76
C CYS A 819 38.99 8.02 4.23
N PHE A 820 39.94 8.67 3.55
CA PHE A 820 39.98 8.74 2.09
C PHE A 820 40.30 7.37 1.47
N ASP A 821 39.60 7.05 0.38
CA ASP A 821 39.87 5.92 -0.50
C ASP A 821 41.16 6.14 -1.30
N GLY A 822 41.32 7.32 -1.86
CA GLY A 822 42.48 7.73 -2.64
C GLY A 822 42.87 9.16 -2.34
N MET A 823 44.17 9.43 -2.28
CA MET A 823 44.73 10.75 -2.02
C MET A 823 45.86 10.99 -3.01
N SER A 824 45.82 12.08 -3.76
CA SER A 824 46.91 12.49 -4.66
C SER A 824 48.25 12.55 -3.95
N GLU A 825 48.26 12.98 -2.68
CA GLU A 825 49.46 13.13 -1.87
C GLU A 825 50.15 11.80 -1.54
N HIS A 826 49.42 10.69 -1.57
CA HIS A 826 49.99 9.35 -1.40
C HIS A 826 50.73 8.85 -2.65
N PHE A 827 50.46 9.41 -3.83
CA PHE A 827 51.19 9.07 -5.06
C PHE A 827 52.49 9.87 -5.23
N GLY A 828 52.62 11.00 -4.52
CA GLY A 828 53.82 11.83 -4.52
C GLY A 828 54.30 12.20 -5.93
N SER A 829 55.55 11.85 -6.26
CA SER A 829 56.17 12.21 -7.54
C SER A 829 55.44 11.64 -8.77
N HIS A 830 54.66 10.58 -8.61
CA HIS A 830 53.84 10.04 -9.70
C HIS A 830 52.69 10.97 -10.07
N TRP A 831 52.06 11.59 -9.06
CA TRP A 831 51.01 12.58 -9.27
C TRP A 831 51.56 13.91 -9.78
N ASP A 832 52.81 14.24 -9.43
CA ASP A 832 53.46 15.48 -9.88
C ASP A 832 53.92 15.40 -11.34
N THR A 833 54.42 14.24 -11.78
CA THR A 833 55.12 14.09 -13.07
C THR A 833 54.42 13.21 -14.09
N GLY A 834 53.50 12.33 -13.67
CA GLY A 834 52.83 11.39 -14.56
C GLY A 834 53.74 10.33 -15.21
N LYS A 835 55.02 10.25 -14.82
CA LYS A 835 56.03 9.42 -15.49
C LYS A 835 55.66 7.93 -15.55
N ALA A 836 55.01 7.42 -14.51
CA ALA A 836 54.61 6.02 -14.41
C ALA A 836 53.55 5.58 -15.45
N ASP A 837 52.91 6.53 -16.14
CA ASP A 837 51.94 6.24 -17.21
C ASP A 837 52.51 6.41 -18.63
N LEU A 838 53.71 6.99 -18.80
CA LEU A 838 54.28 7.30 -20.11
C LEU A 838 54.58 6.05 -20.94
N LEU A 839 54.81 4.92 -20.28
CA LEU A 839 55.11 3.64 -20.91
C LEU A 839 53.87 2.73 -21.04
N GLN A 840 52.67 3.25 -20.77
CA GLN A 840 51.46 2.45 -20.97
C GLN A 840 51.26 2.15 -22.46
N PRO A 841 50.98 0.88 -22.83
CA PRO A 841 50.87 0.48 -24.24
C PRO A 841 49.71 1.20 -24.95
N THR A 842 48.61 1.44 -24.24
CA THR A 842 47.45 2.19 -24.75
C THR A 842 47.78 3.67 -24.95
N PHE A 843 48.48 4.30 -24.01
CA PHE A 843 48.94 5.68 -24.15
C PHE A 843 49.89 5.84 -25.33
N LEU A 844 50.89 4.96 -25.45
CA LEU A 844 51.84 4.96 -26.58
C LEU A 844 51.12 4.79 -27.92
N ALA A 845 50.18 3.84 -28.01
CA ALA A 845 49.39 3.60 -29.22
C ALA A 845 48.53 4.81 -29.64
N TRP A 846 47.83 5.45 -28.69
CA TRP A 846 47.03 6.64 -28.99
C TRP A 846 47.87 7.90 -29.23
N SER A 847 49.05 8.00 -28.58
CA SER A 847 49.99 9.10 -28.81
C SER A 847 50.61 9.06 -30.21
N ALA A 848 50.77 7.86 -30.80
CA ALA A 848 51.19 7.69 -32.19
C ALA A 848 50.10 8.06 -33.22
N ALA A 849 48.83 8.17 -32.80
CA ALA A 849 47.70 8.51 -33.65
C ALA A 849 46.80 9.60 -33.02
N PRO A 850 47.30 10.83 -32.83
CA PRO A 850 46.60 11.88 -32.08
C PRO A 850 45.27 12.30 -32.71
N LYS A 851 45.17 12.28 -34.05
CA LYS A 851 43.91 12.55 -34.76
C LYS A 851 42.85 11.49 -34.48
N ALA A 852 43.24 10.22 -34.39
CA ALA A 852 42.33 9.13 -34.04
C ALA A 852 41.87 9.24 -32.58
N CYS A 853 42.76 9.63 -31.66
CA CYS A 853 42.43 9.92 -30.26
C CYS A 853 41.40 11.04 -30.13
N LEU A 854 41.54 12.13 -30.89
CA LEU A 854 40.56 13.22 -30.92
C LEU A 854 39.20 12.77 -31.49
N LEU A 855 39.20 11.97 -32.56
CA LEU A 855 37.96 11.41 -33.13
C LEU A 855 37.28 10.44 -32.14
N ALA A 856 38.04 9.60 -31.43
CA ALA A 856 37.53 8.73 -30.37
C ALA A 856 36.96 9.54 -29.19
N GLY A 857 37.63 10.63 -28.80
CA GLY A 857 37.13 11.57 -27.80
C GLY A 857 35.83 12.26 -28.23
N ALA A 858 35.75 12.70 -29.50
CA ALA A 858 34.54 13.30 -30.06
C ALA A 858 33.37 12.30 -30.14
N ALA A 859 33.63 11.05 -30.55
CA ALA A 859 32.62 10.01 -30.60
C ALA A 859 32.08 9.63 -29.21
N THR A 860 32.96 9.51 -28.22
CA THR A 860 32.58 9.22 -26.83
C THR A 860 31.92 10.41 -26.13
N SER A 861 32.09 11.64 -26.62
CA SER A 861 31.47 12.85 -26.05
C SER A 861 29.93 12.86 -26.12
N VAL A 862 29.34 12.06 -27.02
CA VAL A 862 27.89 11.96 -27.23
C VAL A 862 27.21 11.13 -26.14
N SER A 863 27.76 9.95 -25.81
CA SER A 863 27.18 9.02 -24.84
C SER A 863 27.84 9.08 -23.45
N GLY A 864 29.08 9.56 -23.37
CA GLY A 864 29.98 9.33 -22.24
C GLY A 864 30.46 7.87 -22.16
N GLY A 865 31.42 7.63 -21.26
CA GLY A 865 32.00 6.32 -20.96
C GLY A 865 31.82 5.89 -19.50
N GLY A 866 32.24 4.66 -19.19
CA GLY A 866 32.21 4.07 -17.85
C GLY A 866 33.47 3.22 -17.61
N SER A 867 33.80 3.00 -16.35
CA SER A 867 34.93 2.17 -15.92
C SER A 867 34.54 0.70 -15.80
N ASP A 868 35.50 -0.20 -15.97
CA ASP A 868 35.31 -1.63 -15.71
C ASP A 868 34.90 -1.91 -14.26
N PHE A 869 34.28 -3.07 -14.05
CA PHE A 869 33.87 -3.48 -12.71
C PHE A 869 35.06 -3.66 -11.78
N SER A 870 35.02 -3.00 -10.61
CA SER A 870 35.97 -3.20 -9.51
C SER A 870 35.23 -3.32 -8.18
N ALA A 871 35.66 -4.25 -7.34
CA ALA A 871 35.06 -4.51 -6.03
C ALA A 871 35.50 -3.47 -4.98
N ASP A 872 34.65 -3.23 -3.99
CA ASP A 872 34.97 -2.34 -2.87
C ASP A 872 35.91 -3.02 -1.88
N SER A 873 36.75 -2.24 -1.20
CA SER A 873 37.72 -2.71 -0.21
C SER A 873 37.52 -1.97 1.10
N ALA A 874 37.86 -2.58 2.24
CA ALA A 874 37.85 -1.91 3.54
C ALA A 874 39.05 -0.98 3.77
N MET A 875 40.04 -1.00 2.88
CA MET A 875 41.30 -0.27 3.05
C MET A 875 41.13 1.23 2.80
N CYS A 876 41.84 2.04 3.58
CA CYS A 876 42.06 3.47 3.34
C CYS A 876 43.21 3.66 2.34
N SER A 877 43.31 4.86 1.76
CA SER A 877 44.45 5.26 0.95
C SER A 877 45.76 5.14 1.74
N PHE A 878 46.80 4.69 1.05
CA PHE A 878 48.15 4.48 1.60
C PHE A 878 49.22 5.03 0.63
N PRO A 879 50.38 5.50 1.13
CA PRO A 879 51.49 5.95 0.28
C PRO A 879 51.94 4.86 -0.71
N VAL A 880 51.94 5.22 -2.00
CA VAL A 880 52.39 4.32 -3.08
C VAL A 880 53.90 4.44 -3.22
N PRO A 881 54.66 3.32 -3.23
CA PRO A 881 56.10 3.36 -3.44
C PRO A 881 56.45 3.91 -4.83
N LYS A 882 57.72 4.31 -5.02
CA LYS A 882 58.19 4.73 -6.34
C LYS A 882 58.18 3.51 -7.27
N LEU A 883 57.33 3.54 -8.30
CA LEU A 883 57.15 2.51 -9.32
C LEU A 883 57.54 3.10 -10.66
N ASP A 884 58.27 2.36 -11.49
CA ASP A 884 58.66 2.86 -12.82
C ASP A 884 57.49 2.88 -13.80
N ILE A 885 56.54 1.94 -13.66
CA ILE A 885 55.36 1.80 -14.51
C ILE A 885 54.16 1.38 -13.63
N PHE A 886 53.00 2.01 -13.81
CA PHE A 886 51.76 1.58 -13.17
C PHE A 886 51.16 0.32 -13.81
N PRO A 887 50.33 -0.45 -13.09
CA PRO A 887 49.61 -1.57 -13.71
C PRO A 887 48.81 -1.10 -14.94
N PRO A 888 48.67 -1.96 -15.97
CA PRO A 888 47.91 -1.63 -17.17
C PRO A 888 46.51 -1.12 -16.82
N SER A 889 46.15 0.01 -17.41
CA SER A 889 44.84 0.65 -17.22
C SER A 889 43.90 0.31 -18.35
N ASN A 890 42.66 -0.02 -17.99
CA ASN A 890 41.54 -0.15 -18.93
C ASN A 890 40.76 1.17 -19.10
N HIS A 891 41.11 2.22 -18.36
CA HIS A 891 40.49 3.53 -18.52
C HIS A 891 40.73 4.11 -19.93
N PRO A 892 39.71 4.69 -20.60
CA PRO A 892 39.88 5.30 -21.91
C PRO A 892 40.93 6.41 -21.88
N VAL A 893 41.85 6.39 -22.86
CA VAL A 893 42.93 7.38 -23.00
C VAL A 893 42.39 8.74 -23.48
N CYS A 894 41.35 8.72 -24.32
CA CYS A 894 40.77 9.91 -24.93
C CYS A 894 39.26 9.87 -24.74
N ASN A 895 38.69 10.91 -24.14
CA ASN A 895 37.26 11.06 -23.95
C ASN A 895 36.84 12.50 -24.28
N GLY A 896 35.54 12.82 -24.17
CA GLY A 896 35.02 14.15 -24.49
C GLY A 896 35.45 15.28 -23.54
N TRP A 897 36.21 15.00 -22.48
CA TRP A 897 36.83 16.00 -21.60
C TRP A 897 38.30 16.27 -21.94
N GLY A 898 38.96 15.36 -22.66
CA GLY A 898 40.33 15.53 -23.11
C GLY A 898 41.15 14.24 -23.08
N VAL A 899 42.49 14.40 -23.07
CA VAL A 899 43.44 13.29 -22.96
C VAL A 899 43.67 12.97 -21.50
N PHE A 900 43.32 11.75 -21.12
CA PHE A 900 43.32 11.27 -19.76
C PHE A 900 44.73 11.00 -19.22
N PHE A 901 45.60 10.44 -20.06
CA PHE A 901 46.98 10.11 -19.72
C PHE A 901 47.98 11.23 -20.07
N PRO A 902 49.07 11.37 -19.31
CA PRO A 902 49.37 10.64 -18.07
C PRO A 902 48.40 11.03 -16.93
N ARG A 903 48.23 10.18 -15.89
CA ARG A 903 47.38 10.50 -14.73
C ARG A 903 48.19 11.28 -13.69
N TYR A 904 48.12 12.60 -13.79
CA TYR A 904 48.84 13.55 -12.93
C TYR A 904 47.98 14.79 -12.63
N GLY A 905 48.39 15.58 -11.65
CA GLY A 905 47.59 16.66 -11.07
C GLY A 905 47.47 17.95 -11.87
N THR A 906 48.16 18.07 -13.01
CA THR A 906 48.10 19.28 -13.85
C THR A 906 47.17 19.12 -15.06
N TYR A 907 46.43 20.18 -15.34
CA TYR A 907 45.65 20.37 -16.54
C TYR A 907 46.10 21.67 -17.24
N THR A 908 46.21 21.61 -18.57
CA THR A 908 46.59 22.74 -19.41
C THR A 908 45.39 23.16 -20.25
N GLY A 909 44.77 24.28 -19.92
CA GLY A 909 43.62 24.79 -20.67
C GLY A 909 42.83 25.85 -19.91
N PRO A 910 42.05 26.67 -20.62
CA PRO A 910 41.46 27.90 -20.08
C PRO A 910 40.27 27.68 -19.13
N ALA A 911 39.71 26.46 -19.09
CA ALA A 911 38.51 26.14 -18.33
C ALA A 911 38.83 25.32 -17.06
N SER A 912 38.69 25.96 -15.89
CA SER A 912 38.94 25.35 -14.58
C SER A 912 38.01 24.19 -14.24
N MET A 913 36.75 24.26 -14.68
CA MET A 913 35.76 23.18 -14.48
C MET A 913 36.16 21.91 -15.24
N THR A 914 36.58 22.04 -16.51
CA THR A 914 37.09 20.93 -17.32
C THR A 914 38.35 20.34 -16.71
N GLY A 915 39.26 21.19 -16.22
CA GLY A 915 40.44 20.75 -15.48
C GLY A 915 40.07 19.95 -14.24
N ALA A 916 39.14 20.43 -13.42
CA ALA A 916 38.68 19.73 -12.22
C ALA A 916 38.03 18.38 -12.53
N LEU A 917 37.22 18.26 -13.59
CA LEU A 917 36.64 16.99 -14.04
C LEU A 917 37.71 15.99 -14.48
N MET A 918 38.70 16.44 -15.25
CA MET A 918 39.82 15.60 -15.69
C MET A 918 40.64 15.09 -14.51
N ILE A 919 40.96 15.96 -13.56
CA ILE A 919 41.68 15.57 -12.35
C ILE A 919 40.85 14.62 -11.48
N ALA A 920 39.55 14.86 -11.33
CA ALA A 920 38.64 13.97 -10.61
C ALA A 920 38.59 12.56 -11.21
N SER A 921 38.52 12.47 -12.54
CA SER A 921 38.59 11.21 -13.29
C SER A 921 39.94 10.50 -13.06
N ARG A 922 41.06 11.24 -13.07
CA ARG A 922 42.41 10.68 -12.87
C ARG A 922 42.58 10.06 -11.49
N ILE A 923 42.19 10.78 -10.43
CA ILE A 923 42.29 10.24 -9.06
C ILE A 923 41.34 9.05 -8.86
N LYS A 924 40.17 9.04 -9.49
CA LYS A 924 39.24 7.91 -9.45
C LYS A 924 39.88 6.66 -10.07
N SER A 925 40.41 6.74 -11.29
CA SER A 925 41.11 5.61 -11.94
C SER A 925 42.27 5.10 -11.07
N LEU A 926 43.10 5.98 -10.51
CA LEU A 926 44.18 5.56 -9.61
C LEU A 926 43.66 4.89 -8.33
N SER A 927 42.55 5.37 -7.77
CA SER A 927 41.91 4.77 -6.58
C SER A 927 41.33 3.38 -6.86
N VAL A 928 40.83 3.18 -8.08
CA VAL A 928 40.19 1.93 -8.54
C VAL A 928 41.24 0.89 -8.96
N GLU A 929 42.22 1.28 -9.77
CA GLU A 929 43.15 0.36 -10.44
C GLU A 929 44.44 0.14 -9.65
N VAL A 930 45.00 1.20 -9.08
CA VAL A 930 46.31 1.15 -8.40
C VAL A 930 46.12 0.87 -6.91
N LEU A 931 45.32 1.67 -6.20
CA LEU A 931 45.07 1.48 -4.77
C LEU A 931 44.08 0.35 -4.47
N LYS A 932 43.14 0.07 -5.40
CA LYS A 932 42.04 -0.90 -5.24
C LYS A 932 41.21 -0.64 -3.98
N THR A 933 41.04 0.63 -3.63
CA THR A 933 40.32 1.10 -2.44
C THR A 933 38.93 1.63 -2.76
N MET A 934 38.68 1.99 -4.02
CA MET A 934 37.41 2.50 -4.51
C MET A 934 36.78 1.52 -5.52
N PRO A 935 35.46 1.23 -5.43
CA PRO A 935 34.78 0.40 -6.41
C PRO A 935 34.50 1.19 -7.69
N ALA A 936 34.29 0.45 -8.78
CA ALA A 936 33.93 0.98 -10.08
C ALA A 936 32.86 0.10 -10.74
N SER A 937 31.98 0.71 -11.54
CA SER A 937 30.95 0.02 -12.31
C SER A 937 30.75 0.69 -13.68
N PRO A 938 30.34 -0.10 -14.70
CA PRO A 938 30.20 0.40 -16.06
C PRO A 938 29.04 1.39 -16.24
N ASP A 939 28.02 1.33 -15.36
CA ASP A 939 26.83 2.18 -15.42
C ASP A 939 26.84 3.27 -14.34
N GLU A 940 27.88 4.11 -14.37
CA GLU A 940 28.06 5.22 -13.40
C GLU A 940 27.62 6.58 -13.93
N LYS A 941 27.06 7.39 -13.04
CA LYS A 941 26.75 8.79 -13.31
C LYS A 941 27.52 9.70 -12.37
N TRP A 942 27.79 10.90 -12.84
CA TRP A 942 28.46 11.94 -12.10
C TRP A 942 27.52 13.12 -11.88
N GLN A 943 27.72 13.81 -10.77
CA GLN A 943 27.01 15.05 -10.46
C GLN A 943 27.96 15.99 -9.73
N MET A 944 27.96 17.27 -10.11
CA MET A 944 28.67 18.31 -9.36
C MET A 944 27.76 18.81 -8.23
N ILE A 945 28.30 18.90 -7.02
CA ILE A 945 27.61 19.37 -5.81
C ILE A 945 28.09 20.78 -5.45
N TYR A 946 29.40 21.04 -5.55
CA TYR A 946 30.01 22.36 -5.37
C TYR A 946 30.88 22.73 -6.57
N PRO A 947 30.95 24.03 -6.95
CA PRO A 947 30.36 25.21 -6.30
C PRO A 947 28.84 25.40 -6.54
N GLN A 948 28.27 24.65 -7.48
CA GLN A 948 26.86 24.66 -7.83
C GLN A 948 26.38 23.23 -8.10
N SER A 949 25.14 22.92 -7.71
CA SER A 949 24.56 21.61 -8.01
C SER A 949 24.20 21.49 -9.49
N SER A 950 24.77 20.49 -10.17
CA SER A 950 24.42 20.12 -11.54
C SER A 950 23.33 19.03 -11.58
N SER A 951 22.76 18.80 -12.76
CA SER A 951 22.08 17.55 -13.10
C SER A 951 23.09 16.43 -13.33
N CYS A 952 22.63 15.17 -13.31
CA CYS A 952 23.51 14.02 -13.56
C CYS A 952 23.96 13.93 -15.03
N PHE A 953 25.22 13.53 -15.20
CA PHE A 953 25.91 13.36 -16.48
C PHE A 953 26.82 12.13 -16.47
N ARG A 954 27.39 11.77 -17.63
CA ARG A 954 28.35 10.65 -17.78
C ARG A 954 29.78 11.15 -17.87
N GLU A 955 30.72 10.28 -17.49
CA GLU A 955 32.15 10.55 -17.60
C GLU A 955 32.53 10.77 -19.07
N GLY A 956 33.27 11.84 -19.37
CA GLY A 956 33.64 12.19 -20.74
C GLY A 956 32.53 12.75 -21.63
N GLN A 957 31.35 13.12 -21.10
CA GLN A 957 30.27 13.77 -21.86
C GLN A 957 30.63 15.21 -22.28
N ASN A 958 30.16 15.66 -23.44
CA ASN A 958 30.45 16.98 -24.02
C ASN A 958 30.34 18.15 -23.01
N VAL A 959 31.43 18.89 -22.82
CA VAL A 959 31.55 19.99 -21.84
C VAL A 959 30.51 21.10 -22.08
N GLY A 960 30.22 21.44 -23.33
CA GLY A 960 29.20 22.44 -23.66
C GLY A 960 27.80 22.03 -23.19
N VAL A 961 27.45 20.74 -23.28
CA VAL A 961 26.22 20.17 -22.71
C VAL A 961 26.25 20.18 -21.19
N LEU A 962 27.42 19.91 -20.58
CA LEU A 962 27.58 19.95 -19.13
C LEU A 962 27.31 21.35 -18.57
N GLU A 963 27.91 22.35 -19.18
CA GLU A 963 27.73 23.74 -18.77
C GLU A 963 26.31 24.21 -19.04
N THR A 964 25.84 24.13 -20.29
CA THR A 964 24.56 24.74 -20.68
C THR A 964 23.34 23.97 -20.15
N ILE A 965 23.26 22.66 -20.39
CA ILE A 965 22.06 21.85 -20.12
C ILE A 965 22.11 21.24 -18.73
N LYS A 966 23.26 20.72 -18.31
CA LYS A 966 23.40 20.05 -17.00
C LYS A 966 23.72 21.03 -15.87
N ASN A 967 23.98 22.29 -16.17
CA ASN A 967 24.25 23.34 -15.19
C ASN A 967 25.52 23.09 -14.35
N ALA A 968 26.50 22.38 -14.91
CA ALA A 968 27.83 22.21 -14.32
C ALA A 968 28.69 23.45 -14.63
N ARG A 969 28.43 24.56 -13.94
CA ARG A 969 29.09 25.87 -14.13
C ARG A 969 29.63 26.40 -12.80
N GLU A 970 30.47 27.43 -12.88
CA GLU A 970 31.07 28.06 -11.70
C GLU A 970 30.41 29.39 -11.27
N THR A 971 29.33 29.82 -11.93
CA THR A 971 28.73 31.15 -11.74
C THR A 971 28.32 31.45 -10.30
N MET A 972 27.88 30.45 -9.53
CA MET A 972 27.51 30.61 -8.11
C MET A 972 28.71 30.79 -7.16
N ARG A 973 29.95 30.64 -7.64
CA ARG A 973 31.16 30.93 -6.85
C ARG A 973 31.27 32.42 -6.51
N LEU A 974 30.77 33.31 -7.38
CA LEU A 974 30.71 34.76 -7.17
C LEU A 974 29.68 35.18 -6.10
N ALA A 975 28.61 34.39 -5.92
CA ALA A 975 27.54 34.68 -4.96
C ALA A 975 27.79 34.10 -3.56
N ASN A 976 28.49 32.96 -3.46
CA ASN A 976 28.65 32.20 -2.20
C ASN A 976 29.96 32.49 -1.45
N GLY A 977 30.86 33.28 -2.03
CA GLY A 977 31.89 34.03 -1.32
C GLY A 977 33.15 33.32 -0.79
N LYS A 978 33.25 32.00 -0.55
CA LYS A 978 34.41 31.49 0.25
C LYS A 978 34.98 30.07 0.06
N LEU A 979 34.79 29.36 -1.05
CA LEU A 979 35.39 28.01 -1.22
C LEU A 979 36.08 27.81 -2.58
N LYS A 980 37.42 27.62 -2.54
CA LYS A 980 38.26 27.25 -3.69
C LYS A 980 38.30 25.72 -3.81
N GLY A 981 37.31 25.12 -4.46
CA GLY A 981 37.30 23.67 -4.66
C GLY A 981 36.07 23.18 -5.42
N TYR A 982 36.14 21.94 -5.91
CA TYR A 982 35.05 21.23 -6.57
C TYR A 982 34.73 19.97 -5.78
N LEU A 983 33.45 19.64 -5.72
CA LEU A 983 32.97 18.40 -5.13
C LEU A 983 32.06 17.71 -6.13
N PHE A 984 32.46 16.52 -6.55
CA PHE A 984 31.67 15.65 -7.42
C PHE A 984 31.20 14.44 -6.63
N VAL A 985 30.04 13.89 -7.01
CA VAL A 985 29.54 12.62 -6.49
C VAL A 985 29.34 11.62 -7.63
N VAL A 986 29.77 10.39 -7.41
CA VAL A 986 29.60 9.27 -8.34
C VAL A 986 28.44 8.40 -7.86
N TRP A 987 27.52 8.11 -8.77
CA TRP A 987 26.32 7.32 -8.57
C TRP A 987 26.44 5.99 -9.29
N LYS A 988 25.98 4.91 -8.65
CA LYS A 988 25.96 3.55 -9.20
C LYS A 988 24.54 3.05 -9.33
N ARG A 989 24.20 2.42 -10.46
CA ARG A 989 22.91 1.76 -10.62
C ARG A 989 22.81 0.48 -9.81
N THR A 990 21.66 0.28 -9.18
CA THR A 990 21.30 -0.92 -8.43
C THR A 990 19.98 -1.48 -8.97
N GLN A 991 19.83 -2.80 -8.98
CA GLN A 991 18.63 -3.47 -9.46
C GLN A 991 18.32 -4.69 -8.61
N THR A 992 17.05 -4.92 -8.29
CA THR A 992 16.56 -6.11 -7.59
C THR A 992 15.20 -6.54 -8.14
N CYS A 993 14.87 -7.82 -8.00
CA CYS A 993 13.54 -8.36 -8.31
C CYS A 993 12.88 -8.80 -7.00
N GLN A 994 11.76 -8.17 -6.64
CA GLN A 994 11.05 -8.41 -5.38
C GLN A 994 9.53 -8.31 -5.59
N ASP A 995 8.76 -8.78 -4.61
CA ASP A 995 7.30 -8.72 -4.64
C ASP A 995 6.77 -7.29 -4.86
N PHE A 996 5.58 -7.18 -5.48
CA PHE A 996 4.95 -5.90 -5.79
C PHE A 996 4.83 -4.90 -4.61
N PRO A 997 4.61 -5.32 -3.36
CA PRO A 997 4.64 -4.39 -2.22
C PRO A 997 5.96 -3.61 -2.07
N SER A 998 7.10 -4.22 -2.43
CA SER A 998 8.41 -3.55 -2.40
C SER A 998 8.49 -2.38 -3.40
N ALA A 999 7.70 -2.41 -4.49
CA ALA A 999 7.64 -1.29 -5.45
C ALA A 999 6.98 -0.05 -4.84
N LEU A 1000 5.96 -0.24 -4.00
CA LEU A 1000 5.33 0.85 -3.23
C LEU A 1000 6.30 1.41 -2.19
N GLN A 1001 7.05 0.52 -1.51
CA GLN A 1001 8.10 0.93 -0.58
C GLN A 1001 9.18 1.77 -1.28
N ALA A 1002 9.64 1.37 -2.47
CA ALA A 1002 10.65 2.11 -3.23
C ALA A 1002 10.17 3.53 -3.58
N LYS A 1003 8.92 3.66 -4.04
CA LYS A 1003 8.30 4.97 -4.35
C LYS A 1003 8.18 5.86 -3.11
N ALA A 1004 7.74 5.30 -1.99
CA ALA A 1004 7.60 6.05 -0.74
C ALA A 1004 8.96 6.49 -0.18
N ALA A 1005 9.97 5.60 -0.20
CA ALA A 1005 11.31 5.91 0.26
C ALA A 1005 11.99 6.98 -0.62
N ALA A 1006 11.84 6.91 -1.95
CA ALA A 1006 12.38 7.91 -2.87
C ALA A 1006 11.86 9.34 -2.59
N LEU A 1007 10.59 9.47 -2.20
CA LEU A 1007 9.98 10.77 -1.82
C LEU A 1007 10.37 11.21 -0.40
N ALA A 1008 10.59 10.26 0.52
CA ALA A 1008 10.90 10.56 1.91
C ALA A 1008 12.35 11.03 2.11
N ILE A 1009 13.30 10.59 1.28
CA ILE A 1009 14.74 10.89 1.45
C ILE A 1009 15.03 12.42 1.41
N PRO A 1010 14.57 13.19 0.41
CA PRO A 1010 14.76 14.65 0.39
C PRO A 1010 14.08 15.36 1.56
N ALA A 1011 12.87 14.93 1.92
CA ALA A 1011 12.09 15.51 3.01
C ALA A 1011 12.76 15.31 4.37
N ALA A 1012 13.37 14.13 4.60
CA ALA A 1012 14.11 13.82 5.82
C ALA A 1012 15.40 14.65 5.94
N CYS A 1013 16.02 15.01 4.82
CA CYS A 1013 17.23 15.83 4.74
C CYS A 1013 16.94 17.35 4.75
N GLY A 1014 15.69 17.78 5.04
CA GLY A 1014 15.31 19.18 5.16
C GLY A 1014 15.12 19.92 3.82
N GLY A 1015 15.08 19.19 2.70
CA GLY A 1015 14.71 19.75 1.41
C GLY A 1015 13.20 19.98 1.33
N VAL A 1016 12.78 21.22 1.52
CA VAL A 1016 11.42 21.67 1.13
C VAL A 1016 11.49 21.93 -0.38
N GLN A 1017 10.75 21.14 -1.17
CA GLN A 1017 10.44 21.48 -2.57
C GLN A 1017 9.60 22.75 -2.65
#